data_AF-A0A954H6H6-F1
#
_entry.id   AF-A0A954H6H6-F1
#
_cell.length_a   1.000
_cell.length_b   1.000
_cell.length_c   1.000
_cell.angle_alpha   90.00
_cell.angle_beta   90.00
_cell.angle_gamma   90.00
#
_symmetry.space_group_name_H-M   'P 1'
#
loop_
_entity.id
_entity.type
_entity.pdbx_description
1 polymer ?
#
loop_
_entity_poly.entity_id
_entity_poly.type
_entity_poly.pdbx_seq_one_letter_code
_entity_poly.pdbx_strand_id
1 'polypeptide(L)'
;MLQFKSGRILPHLAFLFVVAANITIGSASENTPNAGVSGGILADQLLPLLENHRGDVAVCVRHLETGEQFEWRADEPQPTASLIKLPIMITAYRMVDDGRLNLNTMVTLTDEDKVPGSGILTDHFSAGTSLSLRDAVRLMIRYSDNTATNLVIDKMGLPATSEMMNSLGFKHTRLHSKVYRGSSSIDPERSRLYGLGSTSAREMVELLSQLHKRSIVTQQSGDAIVEHLMTCEDGEKLGADLPDGVRFAHKTGSVNASRTDAGILFGPGGPVAICVLTTNNADKSWKEGNEAHRLCAKIGRLVCDHFYPKSTRGAMTADASLQNGSNGELVEMLQRTLNARMSPSPQLSVDGDFGPATEKAVREFQEARSLDVTGVVQSDFWKALGPLLPPEEIPAPEIVNSEVLPLQSMEDLNAAPAVTCRAWTIMDLQSGETLWSQSADQHLDMASTTKIMTAWLIVKFASSQPEILDEVLIFSDRADKTPGSTSALKAGEKITVREALYGLMLPSGNDMSIALAEHFGSRLAPESADSLENEEQVSDPVRNFVMAMNNEASRLQMTETHFMNPHGLTSKDHYSTASDLALLSYTALQDPLFRHYVTTRRHGTAVEGASGYVRNVLWENTNQLLQIQGYGGVKTGTTEKAGACLVSTSKRGGKELLMVVLGSAASASRYADSRNLYRWAWQQLNVE
;
A
#
# COMPACT_ATOMS: atom_id res chain seq x y z
N MET A 1 30.91 -72.75 17.75
CA MET A 1 30.57 -71.76 16.71
C MET A 1 31.03 -70.40 17.23
N LEU A 2 31.86 -69.70 16.46
CA LEU A 2 32.81 -68.66 16.88
C LEU A 2 32.22 -67.42 17.59
N GLN A 3 33.10 -66.83 18.40
CA GLN A 3 32.99 -65.62 19.21
C GLN A 3 33.83 -64.46 18.60
N PHE A 4 33.52 -63.24 19.04
CA PHE A 4 34.40 -62.07 19.29
C PHE A 4 34.96 -61.15 18.18
N LYS A 5 34.68 -59.84 18.40
CA LYS A 5 35.55 -58.63 18.45
C LYS A 5 36.69 -58.40 17.44
N SER A 6 36.69 -57.14 16.98
CA SER A 6 37.84 -56.23 16.73
C SER A 6 38.83 -56.56 15.61
N GLY A 7 39.29 -55.51 14.91
CA GLY A 7 40.55 -55.56 14.17
C GLY A 7 40.54 -54.79 12.85
N ARG A 8 41.12 -53.59 12.88
CA ARG A 8 41.55 -52.82 11.69
C ARG A 8 42.56 -53.62 10.87
N ILE A 9 42.52 -53.49 9.55
CA ILE A 9 43.71 -53.39 8.70
C ILE A 9 43.45 -52.32 7.62
N LEU A 10 44.05 -51.15 7.80
CA LEU A 10 44.70 -50.37 6.72
C LEU A 10 46.21 -50.67 6.87
N PRO A 11 47.02 -50.73 5.80
CA PRO A 11 47.65 -49.51 5.25
C PRO A 11 47.81 -49.60 3.71
N HIS A 12 48.05 -48.56 2.90
CA HIS A 12 48.95 -47.40 2.94
C HIS A 12 48.24 -46.28 2.15
N LEU A 13 48.02 -45.05 2.61
CA LEU A 13 48.90 -44.01 3.17
C LEU A 13 50.05 -43.58 2.26
N ALA A 14 50.19 -42.26 2.18
CA ALA A 14 51.35 -41.46 1.75
C ALA A 14 51.37 -41.13 0.24
N PHE A 15 51.51 -39.87 -0.19
CA PHE A 15 51.74 -38.60 0.49
C PHE A 15 51.93 -37.54 -0.62
N LEU A 16 51.80 -36.25 -0.26
CA LEU A 16 52.49 -35.10 -0.89
C LEU A 16 52.00 -34.74 -2.33
N PHE A 17 51.65 -33.49 -2.67
CA PHE A 17 52.34 -32.24 -2.35
C PHE A 17 51.37 -31.06 -2.46
N VAL A 18 51.31 -30.23 -1.42
CA VAL A 18 51.10 -28.78 -1.58
C VAL A 18 52.37 -28.26 -2.24
N VAL A 19 52.29 -27.85 -3.51
CA VAL A 19 53.28 -26.97 -4.12
C VAL A 19 52.58 -25.66 -4.42
N ALA A 20 52.83 -24.69 -3.53
CA ALA A 20 52.89 -23.31 -3.94
C ALA A 20 54.02 -23.20 -4.98
N ALA A 21 53.67 -22.89 -6.23
CA ALA A 21 54.62 -22.43 -7.22
C ALA A 21 54.25 -20.98 -7.57
N ASN A 22 54.91 -20.05 -6.88
CA ASN A 22 55.21 -18.75 -7.43
C ASN A 22 56.01 -18.97 -8.72
N ILE A 23 55.45 -18.57 -9.85
CA ILE A 23 56.23 -18.14 -11.01
C ILE A 23 55.86 -16.69 -11.26
N THR A 24 56.67 -15.82 -10.66
CA THR A 24 56.97 -14.48 -11.15
C THR A 24 57.80 -14.63 -12.42
N ILE A 25 57.50 -13.84 -13.46
CA ILE A 25 58.36 -13.21 -14.50
C ILE A 25 57.37 -12.76 -15.60
N GLY A 26 57.28 -11.50 -16.03
CA GLY A 26 58.23 -10.42 -15.87
C GLY A 26 57.59 -9.04 -16.03
N SER A 27 58.39 -8.09 -15.59
CA SER A 27 58.28 -6.64 -15.64
C SER A 27 57.45 -6.04 -16.79
N ALA A 28 56.56 -5.13 -16.39
CA ALA A 28 56.27 -3.85 -17.03
C ALA A 28 56.63 -3.73 -18.52
N SER A 29 55.64 -3.95 -19.38
CA SER A 29 55.44 -3.02 -20.49
C SER A 29 54.38 -2.03 -20.05
N GLU A 30 54.81 -0.80 -19.79
CA GLU A 30 53.96 0.39 -19.78
C GLU A 30 53.09 0.37 -21.05
N ASN A 31 51.82 0.00 -20.92
CA ASN A 31 50.81 0.34 -21.90
C ASN A 31 49.65 0.94 -21.11
N THR A 32 49.78 2.24 -20.96
CA THR A 32 48.76 3.20 -20.52
C THR A 32 47.35 2.81 -21.00
N PRO A 33 46.35 2.67 -20.11
CA PRO A 33 44.96 2.68 -20.53
C PRO A 33 44.53 4.14 -20.68
N ASN A 34 45.01 4.81 -21.73
CA ASN A 34 44.48 6.10 -22.13
C ASN A 34 43.55 5.87 -23.32
N ALA A 35 42.28 5.55 -23.02
CA ALA A 35 41.20 5.56 -23.99
C ALA A 35 39.93 6.09 -23.31
N GLY A 36 39.75 7.41 -23.38
CA GLY A 36 38.44 8.05 -23.28
C GLY A 36 38.08 8.81 -22.00
N VAL A 37 38.98 8.96 -21.01
CA VAL A 37 38.68 9.89 -19.90
C VAL A 37 38.82 11.32 -20.41
N SER A 38 37.70 11.94 -20.75
CA SER A 38 37.61 13.39 -20.94
C SER A 38 37.99 14.06 -19.62
N GLY A 39 39.10 14.81 -19.60
CA GLY A 39 39.44 15.64 -18.45
C GLY A 39 38.32 16.66 -18.18
N GLY A 40 37.93 16.83 -16.93
CA GLY A 40 36.85 17.74 -16.53
C GLY A 40 36.37 17.51 -15.08
N ILE A 41 35.56 18.45 -14.57
CA ILE A 41 35.08 18.47 -13.17
C ILE A 41 34.38 17.16 -12.79
N LEU A 42 33.56 16.60 -13.67
CA LEU A 42 32.86 15.34 -13.44
C LEU A 42 33.82 14.15 -13.29
N ALA A 43 34.91 14.11 -14.09
CA ALA A 43 35.91 13.06 -14.00
C ALA A 43 36.67 13.12 -12.66
N ASP A 44 37.04 14.31 -12.22
CA ASP A 44 37.76 14.52 -10.95
C ASP A 44 36.93 14.07 -9.73
N GLN A 45 35.60 14.17 -9.81
CA GLN A 45 34.68 13.74 -8.75
C GLN A 45 34.39 12.23 -8.80
N LEU A 46 34.27 11.64 -9.99
CA LEU A 46 33.91 10.24 -10.15
C LEU A 46 35.10 9.28 -9.95
N LEU A 47 36.28 9.60 -10.47
CA LEU A 47 37.44 8.69 -10.44
C LEU A 47 37.76 8.15 -9.03
N PRO A 48 37.82 8.98 -7.97
CA PRO A 48 38.11 8.47 -6.63
C PRO A 48 37.04 7.48 -6.11
N LEU A 49 35.78 7.63 -6.52
CA LEU A 49 34.72 6.71 -6.10
C LEU A 49 34.84 5.36 -6.82
N LEU A 50 35.18 5.40 -8.11
CA LEU A 50 35.30 4.21 -8.95
C LEU A 50 36.51 3.37 -8.57
N GLU A 51 37.65 4.01 -8.28
CA GLU A 51 38.88 3.35 -7.86
C GLU A 51 38.78 2.71 -6.46
N ASN A 52 38.00 3.30 -5.56
CA ASN A 52 37.86 2.84 -4.18
C ASN A 52 36.78 1.76 -3.99
N HIS A 53 35.92 1.52 -4.99
CA HIS A 53 34.89 0.50 -4.89
C HIS A 53 35.49 -0.91 -4.85
N ARG A 54 35.04 -1.73 -3.90
CA ARG A 54 35.52 -3.12 -3.78
C ARG A 54 34.72 -4.06 -4.67
N GLY A 55 35.00 -3.97 -5.96
CA GLY A 55 34.39 -4.76 -7.03
C GLY A 55 34.78 -4.16 -8.39
N ASP A 56 34.29 -4.74 -9.47
CA ASP A 56 34.46 -4.17 -10.81
C ASP A 56 33.36 -3.15 -11.07
N VAL A 57 33.73 -2.01 -11.67
CA VAL A 57 32.79 -0.94 -12.02
C VAL A 57 33.03 -0.50 -13.45
N ALA A 58 31.96 -0.43 -14.24
CA ALA A 58 31.94 0.20 -15.55
C ALA A 58 30.88 1.31 -15.57
N VAL A 59 31.24 2.48 -16.08
CA VAL A 59 30.39 3.66 -16.14
C VAL A 59 30.46 4.29 -17.53
N CYS A 60 29.32 4.69 -18.05
CA CYS A 60 29.23 5.59 -19.19
C CYS A 60 28.15 6.63 -18.91
N VAL A 61 28.45 7.89 -19.19
CA VAL A 61 27.54 9.04 -19.06
C VAL A 61 27.66 9.85 -20.34
N ARG A 62 26.54 10.29 -20.90
CA ARG A 62 26.52 11.15 -22.08
C ARG A 62 25.35 12.12 -22.02
N HIS A 63 25.64 13.42 -22.11
CA HIS A 63 24.65 14.44 -22.41
C HIS A 63 24.21 14.32 -23.88
N LEU A 64 22.94 14.05 -24.11
CA LEU A 64 22.45 13.60 -25.42
C LEU A 64 22.38 14.72 -26.47
N GLU A 65 22.35 15.99 -26.02
CA GLU A 65 22.35 17.16 -26.90
C GLU A 65 23.75 17.71 -27.17
N THR A 66 24.54 18.00 -26.11
CA THR A 66 25.89 18.56 -26.24
C THR A 66 26.96 17.53 -26.64
N GLY A 67 26.71 16.24 -26.39
CA GLY A 67 27.68 15.17 -26.60
C GLY A 67 28.77 15.08 -25.53
N GLU A 68 28.73 15.92 -24.48
CA GLU A 68 29.62 15.80 -23.33
C GLU A 68 29.46 14.42 -22.69
N GLN A 69 30.57 13.75 -22.40
CA GLN A 69 30.55 12.37 -21.93
C GLN A 69 31.66 12.07 -20.92
N PHE A 70 31.43 11.06 -20.09
CA PHE A 70 32.40 10.44 -19.19
C PHE A 70 32.34 8.93 -19.33
N GLU A 71 33.51 8.27 -19.36
CA GLU A 71 33.63 6.83 -19.57
C GLU A 71 34.69 6.23 -18.65
N TRP A 72 34.33 5.13 -18.00
CA TRP A 72 35.23 4.33 -17.17
C TRP A 72 34.98 2.86 -17.44
N ARG A 73 35.98 2.16 -18.00
CA ARG A 73 35.86 0.73 -18.39
C ARG A 73 34.58 0.44 -19.20
N ALA A 74 34.14 1.42 -19.99
CA ALA A 74 32.79 1.42 -20.56
C ALA A 74 32.55 0.31 -21.58
N ASP A 75 33.60 -0.25 -22.16
CA ASP A 75 33.56 -1.35 -23.14
C ASP A 75 33.64 -2.75 -22.50
N GLU A 76 33.88 -2.85 -21.18
CA GLU A 76 34.00 -4.14 -20.52
C GLU A 76 32.63 -4.83 -20.41
N PRO A 77 32.48 -6.09 -20.87
CA PRO A 77 31.23 -6.83 -20.73
C PRO A 77 31.00 -7.28 -19.30
N GLN A 78 29.81 -7.00 -18.78
CA GLN A 78 29.41 -7.26 -17.40
C GLN A 78 28.03 -7.96 -17.34
N PRO A 79 27.75 -8.77 -16.29
CA PRO A 79 26.41 -9.28 -16.02
C PRO A 79 25.38 -8.15 -15.89
N THR A 80 24.22 -8.30 -16.53
CA THR A 80 23.15 -7.29 -16.46
C THR A 80 22.23 -7.46 -15.26
N ALA A 81 22.14 -8.67 -14.69
CA ALA A 81 20.96 -9.06 -13.92
C ALA A 81 19.66 -8.64 -14.67
N SER A 82 18.68 -8.06 -13.98
CA SER A 82 17.42 -7.59 -14.57
C SER A 82 17.53 -6.36 -15.49
N LEU A 83 18.70 -5.70 -15.62
CA LEU A 83 18.87 -4.58 -16.54
C LEU A 83 18.64 -5.02 -18.01
N ILE A 84 18.84 -6.30 -18.34
CA ILE A 84 18.56 -6.84 -19.69
C ILE A 84 17.10 -6.65 -20.13
N LYS A 85 16.17 -6.41 -19.19
CA LYS A 85 14.77 -6.14 -19.48
C LYS A 85 14.56 -4.83 -20.27
N LEU A 86 15.50 -3.88 -20.20
CA LEU A 86 15.49 -2.67 -21.02
C LEU A 86 15.68 -3.03 -22.52
N PRO A 87 16.74 -3.74 -22.94
CA PRO A 87 16.84 -4.28 -24.31
C PRO A 87 15.66 -5.17 -24.73
N ILE A 88 15.12 -6.00 -23.84
CA ILE A 88 13.93 -6.83 -24.14
C ILE A 88 12.74 -5.94 -24.51
N MET A 89 12.44 -4.92 -23.70
CA MET A 89 11.34 -4.00 -23.99
C MET A 89 11.55 -3.25 -25.30
N ILE A 90 12.74 -2.70 -25.54
CA ILE A 90 13.04 -1.98 -26.79
C ILE A 90 12.85 -2.92 -28.00
N THR A 91 13.29 -4.18 -27.89
CA THR A 91 13.10 -5.19 -28.93
C THR A 91 11.62 -5.50 -29.14
N ALA A 92 10.83 -5.63 -28.07
CA ALA A 92 9.39 -5.88 -28.16
C ALA A 92 8.70 -4.78 -28.97
N TYR A 93 8.97 -3.52 -28.63
CA TYR A 93 8.42 -2.35 -29.33
C TYR A 93 8.94 -2.24 -30.76
N ARG A 94 10.21 -2.59 -31.02
CA ARG A 94 10.71 -2.68 -32.39
C ARG A 94 9.94 -3.71 -33.22
N MET A 95 9.68 -4.88 -32.66
CA MET A 95 8.88 -5.90 -33.34
C MET A 95 7.44 -5.45 -33.57
N VAL A 96 6.89 -4.58 -32.71
CA VAL A 96 5.59 -3.95 -32.94
C VAL A 96 5.64 -2.99 -34.12
N ASP A 97 6.66 -2.13 -34.18
CA ASP A 97 6.87 -1.22 -35.32
C ASP A 97 7.04 -1.99 -36.64
N ASP A 98 7.72 -3.13 -36.60
CA ASP A 98 7.91 -4.01 -37.76
C ASP A 98 6.65 -4.88 -38.07
N GLY A 99 5.56 -4.74 -37.30
CA GLY A 99 4.32 -5.51 -37.47
C GLY A 99 4.41 -7.00 -37.09
N ARG A 100 5.48 -7.40 -36.41
CA ARG A 100 5.77 -8.79 -35.99
C ARG A 100 5.21 -9.14 -34.61
N LEU A 101 4.80 -8.13 -33.83
CA LEU A 101 4.24 -8.29 -32.49
C LEU A 101 3.07 -7.34 -32.28
N ASN A 102 2.08 -7.73 -31.49
CA ASN A 102 0.94 -6.88 -31.14
C ASN A 102 0.79 -6.82 -29.62
N LEU A 103 0.95 -5.63 -29.04
CA LEU A 103 0.88 -5.41 -27.59
C LEU A 103 -0.52 -5.63 -26.99
N ASN A 104 -1.57 -5.60 -27.80
CA ASN A 104 -2.93 -5.92 -27.36
C ASN A 104 -3.18 -7.44 -27.31
N THR A 105 -2.22 -8.26 -27.75
CA THR A 105 -2.34 -9.72 -27.64
C THR A 105 -2.43 -10.10 -26.17
N MET A 106 -3.47 -10.86 -25.81
CA MET A 106 -3.61 -11.38 -24.46
C MET A 106 -2.62 -12.52 -24.22
N VAL A 107 -1.91 -12.45 -23.10
CA VAL A 107 -1.13 -13.55 -22.52
C VAL A 107 -1.91 -14.09 -21.34
N THR A 108 -2.05 -15.41 -21.26
CA THR A 108 -2.67 -16.07 -20.13
C THR A 108 -1.58 -16.60 -19.23
N LEU A 109 -1.62 -16.16 -17.97
CA LEU A 109 -0.71 -16.63 -16.92
C LEU A 109 -1.07 -18.06 -16.57
N THR A 110 -0.12 -18.99 -16.68
CA THR A 110 -0.24 -20.36 -16.17
C THR A 110 0.59 -20.53 -14.90
N ASP A 111 0.37 -21.61 -14.15
CA ASP A 111 1.21 -21.91 -12.99
C ASP A 111 2.65 -22.28 -13.39
N GLU A 112 2.88 -22.75 -14.62
CA GLU A 112 4.23 -23.06 -15.12
C GLU A 112 5.04 -21.80 -15.45
N ASP A 113 4.36 -20.70 -15.78
CA ASP A 113 5.00 -19.42 -16.09
C ASP A 113 5.56 -18.73 -14.84
N LYS A 114 4.95 -19.01 -13.68
CA LYS A 114 5.30 -18.38 -12.41
C LYS A 114 6.71 -18.76 -11.96
N VAL A 115 7.54 -17.76 -11.77
CA VAL A 115 8.92 -17.88 -11.28
C VAL A 115 9.14 -16.99 -10.06
N PRO A 116 10.06 -17.36 -9.14
CA PRO A 116 10.32 -16.60 -7.93
C PRO A 116 11.08 -15.28 -8.20
N GLY A 117 11.33 -14.51 -7.14
CA GLY A 117 12.06 -13.25 -7.19
C GLY A 117 11.15 -12.04 -7.31
N SER A 118 11.63 -10.95 -7.92
CA SER A 118 10.86 -9.72 -8.08
C SER A 118 9.65 -9.87 -9.00
N GLY A 119 8.52 -9.28 -8.62
CA GLY A 119 7.28 -9.25 -9.40
C GLY A 119 6.04 -9.34 -8.51
N ILE A 120 4.86 -9.18 -9.13
CA ILE A 120 3.57 -9.32 -8.46
C ILE A 120 2.74 -10.48 -9.04
N LEU A 121 3.00 -10.91 -10.28
CA LEU A 121 2.20 -11.94 -10.95
C LEU A 121 2.26 -13.29 -10.24
N THR A 122 3.41 -13.64 -9.67
CA THR A 122 3.59 -14.91 -8.98
C THR A 122 2.75 -14.99 -7.70
N ASP A 123 2.79 -13.92 -6.89
CA ASP A 123 2.27 -13.95 -5.52
C ASP A 123 0.83 -13.42 -5.40
N HIS A 124 0.40 -12.56 -6.34
CA HIS A 124 -0.89 -11.86 -6.24
C HIS A 124 -1.91 -12.24 -7.31
N PHE A 125 -1.52 -12.99 -8.34
CA PHE A 125 -2.42 -13.35 -9.45
C PHE A 125 -2.56 -14.87 -9.59
N SER A 126 -3.78 -15.34 -9.80
CA SER A 126 -4.08 -16.76 -10.02
C SER A 126 -3.78 -17.17 -11.47
N ALA A 127 -3.41 -18.44 -11.68
CA ALA A 127 -3.37 -19.00 -13.03
C ALA A 127 -4.74 -18.89 -13.72
N GLY A 128 -4.73 -18.72 -15.03
CA GLY A 128 -5.89 -18.37 -15.85
C GLY A 128 -6.12 -16.86 -15.99
N THR A 129 -5.45 -16.03 -15.18
CA THR A 129 -5.46 -14.57 -15.37
C THR A 129 -4.94 -14.24 -16.76
N SER A 130 -5.70 -13.46 -17.52
CA SER A 130 -5.28 -12.96 -18.82
C SER A 130 -4.96 -11.46 -18.73
N LEU A 131 -3.78 -11.08 -19.21
CA LEU A 131 -3.32 -9.69 -19.27
C LEU A 131 -2.82 -9.38 -20.68
N SER A 132 -2.87 -8.12 -21.09
CA SER A 132 -2.31 -7.75 -22.39
C SER A 132 -0.79 -7.87 -22.36
N LEU A 133 -0.17 -8.12 -23.51
CA LEU A 133 1.28 -8.11 -23.63
C LEU A 133 1.86 -6.74 -23.24
N ARG A 134 1.12 -5.65 -23.48
CA ARG A 134 1.44 -4.30 -22.96
C ARG A 134 1.57 -4.30 -21.44
N ASP A 135 0.61 -4.89 -20.73
CA ASP A 135 0.63 -4.93 -19.28
C ASP A 135 1.74 -5.85 -18.76
N ALA A 136 2.03 -6.95 -19.45
CA ALA A 136 3.18 -7.78 -19.12
C ALA A 136 4.51 -6.99 -19.26
N VAL A 137 4.67 -6.18 -20.31
CA VAL A 137 5.82 -5.27 -20.46
C VAL A 137 5.87 -4.22 -19.34
N ARG A 138 4.72 -3.63 -18.96
CA ARG A 138 4.65 -2.69 -17.83
C ARG A 138 5.11 -3.32 -16.52
N LEU A 139 4.60 -4.50 -16.19
CA LEU A 139 4.98 -5.23 -14.97
C LEU A 139 6.47 -5.64 -14.99
N MET A 140 6.98 -6.04 -16.17
CA MET A 140 8.40 -6.36 -16.38
C MET A 140 9.32 -5.17 -16.06
N ILE A 141 8.89 -3.93 -16.30
CA ILE A 141 9.70 -2.73 -16.04
C ILE A 141 9.46 -2.16 -14.65
N ARG A 142 8.20 -1.89 -14.28
CA ARG A 142 7.81 -1.27 -13.01
C ARG A 142 8.27 -2.07 -11.80
N TYR A 143 7.80 -3.32 -11.71
CA TYR A 143 8.07 -4.24 -10.59
C TYR A 143 9.27 -5.14 -10.84
N SER A 144 9.96 -4.96 -11.98
CA SER A 144 10.98 -5.89 -12.45
C SER A 144 10.46 -7.34 -12.46
N ASP A 145 9.19 -7.55 -12.84
CA ASP A 145 8.51 -8.83 -12.67
C ASP A 145 9.14 -9.94 -13.53
N ASN A 146 9.62 -11.01 -12.88
CA ASN A 146 10.31 -12.12 -13.55
C ASN A 146 9.38 -13.01 -14.36
N THR A 147 8.15 -13.22 -13.88
CA THR A 147 7.11 -13.98 -14.56
C THR A 147 6.65 -13.23 -15.80
N ALA A 148 6.37 -11.94 -15.68
CA ALA A 148 6.02 -11.08 -16.81
C ALA A 148 7.15 -11.03 -17.85
N THR A 149 8.40 -10.98 -17.41
CA THR A 149 9.58 -11.04 -18.31
C THR A 149 9.55 -12.30 -19.18
N ASN A 150 9.28 -13.46 -18.57
CA ASN A 150 9.21 -14.72 -19.29
C ASN A 150 8.04 -14.76 -20.27
N LEU A 151 6.86 -14.26 -19.89
CA LEU A 151 5.70 -14.15 -20.78
C LEU A 151 5.99 -13.26 -22.01
N VAL A 152 6.71 -12.16 -21.81
CA VAL A 152 7.14 -11.27 -22.90
C VAL A 152 8.13 -11.98 -23.82
N ILE A 153 9.14 -12.65 -23.24
CA ILE A 153 10.12 -13.43 -24.01
C ILE A 153 9.44 -14.52 -24.84
N ASP A 154 8.45 -15.22 -24.29
CA ASP A 154 7.74 -16.28 -25.01
C ASP A 154 6.98 -15.77 -26.23
N LYS A 155 6.48 -14.54 -26.19
CA LYS A 155 5.83 -13.91 -27.34
C LYS A 155 6.80 -13.38 -28.38
N MET A 156 7.99 -12.94 -27.97
CA MET A 156 9.01 -12.43 -28.89
C MET A 156 9.88 -13.53 -29.51
N GLY A 157 10.07 -14.62 -28.78
CA GLY A 157 11.15 -15.58 -29.01
C GLY A 157 12.45 -15.16 -28.32
N LEU A 158 13.07 -16.10 -27.61
CA LEU A 158 14.29 -15.86 -26.82
C LEU A 158 15.47 -15.25 -27.62
N PRO A 159 15.76 -15.64 -28.89
CA PRO A 159 16.85 -15.04 -29.66
C PRO A 159 16.63 -13.57 -30.06
N ALA A 160 15.37 -13.10 -30.12
CA ALA A 160 15.01 -11.85 -30.77
C ALA A 160 15.77 -10.64 -30.21
N THR A 161 15.94 -10.58 -28.88
CA THR A 161 16.67 -9.48 -28.24
C THR A 161 18.14 -9.48 -28.66
N SER A 162 18.82 -10.62 -28.59
CA SER A 162 20.23 -10.73 -28.96
C SER A 162 20.46 -10.49 -30.45
N GLU A 163 19.54 -10.92 -31.31
CA GLU A 163 19.59 -10.65 -32.76
C GLU A 163 19.44 -9.16 -33.07
N MET A 164 18.49 -8.49 -32.42
CA MET A 164 18.30 -7.04 -32.58
C MET A 164 19.56 -6.29 -32.13
N MET A 165 20.10 -6.61 -30.94
CA MET A 165 21.31 -5.95 -30.43
C MET A 165 22.50 -6.14 -31.39
N ASN A 166 22.70 -7.36 -31.92
CA ASN A 166 23.74 -7.62 -32.91
C ASN A 166 23.53 -6.80 -34.20
N SER A 167 22.28 -6.62 -34.66
CA SER A 167 21.97 -5.82 -35.85
C SER A 167 22.29 -4.33 -35.67
N LEU A 168 22.24 -3.83 -34.42
CA LEU A 168 22.65 -2.48 -34.05
C LEU A 168 24.17 -2.36 -33.84
N GLY A 169 24.93 -3.44 -34.02
CA GLY A 169 26.37 -3.48 -33.83
C GLY A 169 26.81 -3.71 -32.38
N PHE A 170 25.88 -4.00 -31.46
CA PHE A 170 26.19 -4.28 -30.07
C PHE A 170 26.66 -5.73 -29.91
N LYS A 171 27.94 -5.89 -29.56
CA LYS A 171 28.62 -7.18 -29.42
C LYS A 171 28.38 -7.79 -28.05
N HIS A 172 28.25 -6.95 -27.02
CA HIS A 172 28.23 -7.38 -25.62
C HIS A 172 26.82 -7.48 -25.05
N THR A 173 25.84 -6.75 -25.59
CA THR A 173 24.46 -6.73 -25.12
C THR A 173 23.67 -7.94 -25.63
N ARG A 174 23.49 -8.93 -24.76
CA ARG A 174 22.86 -10.22 -25.11
C ARG A 174 21.97 -10.74 -24.00
N LEU A 175 20.79 -11.22 -24.37
CA LEU A 175 19.94 -12.08 -23.54
C LEU A 175 20.34 -13.53 -23.77
N HIS A 176 20.62 -14.27 -22.69
CA HIS A 176 21.09 -15.64 -22.80
C HIS A 176 20.00 -16.67 -22.52
N SER A 177 19.12 -16.43 -21.54
CA SER A 177 18.11 -17.41 -21.11
C SER A 177 16.82 -16.74 -20.62
N LYS A 178 15.77 -17.53 -20.41
CA LYS A 178 14.61 -17.12 -19.61
C LYS A 178 14.98 -16.99 -18.13
N VAL A 179 14.27 -16.12 -17.40
CA VAL A 179 14.51 -15.84 -15.98
C VAL A 179 14.20 -17.07 -15.13
N TYR A 180 15.10 -17.44 -14.21
CA TYR A 180 15.05 -18.68 -13.41
C TYR A 180 14.93 -20.00 -14.20
N ARG A 181 15.16 -19.97 -15.52
CA ARG A 181 15.09 -21.13 -16.41
C ARG A 181 16.42 -21.31 -17.15
N GLY A 182 17.52 -21.47 -16.42
CA GLY A 182 18.87 -21.51 -17.00
C GLY A 182 19.10 -22.60 -18.05
N SER A 183 18.33 -23.69 -18.01
CA SER A 183 18.32 -24.74 -19.04
C SER A 183 17.83 -24.27 -20.41
N SER A 184 17.14 -23.13 -20.49
CA SER A 184 16.69 -22.51 -21.74
C SER A 184 17.79 -21.72 -22.46
N SER A 185 19.02 -21.69 -21.92
CA SER A 185 20.06 -20.82 -22.45
C SER A 185 20.41 -21.11 -23.91
N ILE A 186 20.41 -20.06 -24.73
CA ILE A 186 20.87 -20.09 -26.13
C ILE A 186 22.37 -19.81 -26.26
N ASP A 187 23.04 -19.46 -25.15
CA ASP A 187 24.49 -19.29 -25.07
C ASP A 187 24.99 -19.76 -23.69
N PRO A 188 25.15 -21.09 -23.50
CA PRO A 188 25.47 -21.67 -22.19
C PRO A 188 26.81 -21.19 -21.60
N GLU A 189 27.80 -20.91 -22.46
CA GLU A 189 29.11 -20.42 -22.03
C GLU A 189 29.00 -18.98 -21.51
N ARG A 190 28.31 -18.08 -22.23
CA ARG A 190 28.06 -16.72 -21.71
C ARG A 190 27.12 -16.74 -20.50
N SER A 191 26.13 -17.64 -20.46
CA SER A 191 25.28 -17.79 -19.27
C SER A 191 26.08 -18.19 -18.02
N ARG A 192 27.13 -19.01 -18.17
CA ARG A 192 28.00 -19.37 -17.03
C ARG A 192 28.79 -18.16 -16.53
N LEU A 193 29.21 -17.28 -17.43
CA LEU A 193 30.01 -16.10 -17.09
C LEU A 193 29.15 -14.94 -16.56
N TYR A 194 27.99 -14.71 -17.18
CA TYR A 194 27.21 -13.47 -17.00
C TYR A 194 25.78 -13.70 -16.50
N GLY A 195 25.34 -14.95 -16.37
CA GLY A 195 23.98 -15.28 -15.96
C GLY A 195 22.95 -14.97 -17.05
N LEU A 196 21.87 -14.27 -16.65
CA LEU A 196 20.70 -14.02 -17.49
C LEU A 196 21.01 -13.28 -18.79
N GLY A 197 21.92 -12.30 -18.71
CA GLY A 197 22.30 -11.45 -19.82
C GLY A 197 23.60 -10.72 -19.53
N SER A 198 24.14 -10.10 -20.56
CA SER A 198 25.38 -9.32 -20.50
C SER A 198 25.25 -8.05 -21.31
N THR A 199 26.04 -7.03 -21.00
CA THR A 199 26.14 -5.75 -21.73
C THR A 199 27.45 -5.05 -21.38
N SER A 200 27.77 -3.94 -22.05
CA SER A 200 28.79 -2.97 -21.62
C SER A 200 28.12 -1.62 -21.32
N ALA A 201 28.74 -0.78 -20.49
CA ALA A 201 28.15 0.52 -20.15
C ALA A 201 28.00 1.42 -21.39
N ARG A 202 28.97 1.37 -22.31
CA ARG A 202 28.94 2.10 -23.59
C ARG A 202 27.78 1.67 -24.46
N GLU A 203 27.57 0.36 -24.65
CA GLU A 203 26.48 -0.13 -25.51
C GLU A 203 25.12 0.24 -24.94
N MET A 204 24.95 0.21 -23.61
CA MET A 204 23.69 0.60 -22.99
C MET A 204 23.42 2.11 -23.17
N VAL A 205 24.42 2.97 -22.99
CA VAL A 205 24.27 4.43 -23.23
C VAL A 205 24.04 4.73 -24.72
N GLU A 206 24.66 3.98 -25.62
CA GLU A 206 24.43 4.11 -27.06
C GLU A 206 23.01 3.67 -27.45
N LEU A 207 22.52 2.55 -26.90
CA LEU A 207 21.14 2.11 -27.07
C LEU A 207 20.14 3.18 -26.58
N LEU A 208 20.39 3.78 -25.41
CA LEU A 208 19.58 4.87 -24.86
C LEU A 208 19.67 6.14 -25.71
N SER A 209 20.85 6.44 -26.28
CA SER A 209 21.05 7.57 -27.21
C SER A 209 20.23 7.38 -28.49
N GLN A 210 20.23 6.17 -29.06
CA GLN A 210 19.45 5.83 -30.26
C GLN A 210 17.95 5.79 -29.98
N LEU A 211 17.54 5.32 -28.79
CA LEU A 211 16.17 5.42 -28.32
C LEU A 211 15.73 6.88 -28.21
N HIS A 212 16.53 7.75 -27.58
CA HIS A 212 16.25 9.18 -27.44
C HIS A 212 16.06 9.86 -28.80
N LYS A 213 16.93 9.55 -29.77
CA LYS A 213 16.85 10.06 -31.15
C LYS A 213 15.72 9.43 -31.98
N ARG A 214 14.99 8.44 -31.44
CA ARG A 214 13.96 7.67 -32.16
C ARG A 214 14.49 7.03 -33.45
N SER A 215 15.75 6.59 -33.45
CA SER A 215 16.39 6.01 -34.65
C SER A 215 16.21 4.50 -34.76
N ILE A 216 15.86 3.83 -33.66
CA ILE A 216 15.68 2.37 -33.61
C ILE A 216 14.23 1.94 -33.47
N VAL A 217 13.33 2.87 -33.14
CA VAL A 217 11.88 2.64 -32.98
C VAL A 217 11.14 3.87 -33.50
N THR A 218 9.84 3.74 -33.81
CA THR A 218 8.99 4.87 -34.17
C THR A 218 8.89 5.88 -33.01
N GLN A 219 8.45 7.11 -33.31
CA GLN A 219 8.26 8.12 -32.27
C GLN A 219 7.27 7.66 -31.19
N GLN A 220 6.13 7.09 -31.60
CA GLN A 220 5.12 6.53 -30.71
C GLN A 220 5.68 5.44 -29.80
N SER A 221 6.41 4.46 -30.37
CA SER A 221 7.02 3.40 -29.60
C SER A 221 8.10 3.92 -28.66
N GLY A 222 8.92 4.87 -29.10
CA GLY A 222 9.94 5.50 -28.27
C GLY A 222 9.36 6.26 -27.07
N ASP A 223 8.26 6.99 -27.27
CA ASP A 223 7.57 7.71 -26.19
C ASP A 223 6.97 6.74 -25.17
N ALA A 224 6.35 5.64 -25.63
CA ALA A 224 5.81 4.60 -24.75
C ALA A 224 6.90 3.85 -23.95
N ILE A 225 8.06 3.58 -24.57
CA ILE A 225 9.23 2.99 -23.88
C ILE A 225 9.69 3.93 -22.75
N VAL A 226 9.85 5.24 -23.03
CA VAL A 226 10.26 6.22 -22.02
C VAL A 226 9.22 6.31 -20.89
N GLU A 227 7.92 6.32 -21.22
CA GLU A 227 6.84 6.31 -20.23
C GLU A 227 6.93 5.08 -19.31
N HIS A 228 7.15 3.88 -19.84
CA HIS A 228 7.34 2.69 -19.00
C HIS A 228 8.56 2.79 -18.09
N LEU A 229 9.68 3.28 -18.61
CA LEU A 229 10.92 3.44 -17.84
C LEU A 229 10.78 4.48 -16.71
N MET A 230 9.93 5.49 -16.89
CA MET A 230 9.60 6.47 -15.84
C MET A 230 8.84 5.85 -14.66
N THR A 231 8.24 4.67 -14.84
CA THR A 231 7.47 3.99 -13.80
C THR A 231 8.26 2.93 -13.03
N CYS A 232 9.58 2.80 -13.26
CA CYS A 232 10.41 1.84 -12.52
C CYS A 232 10.40 2.17 -11.02
N GLU A 233 10.05 1.19 -10.17
CA GLU A 233 9.86 1.42 -8.72
C GLU A 233 11.17 1.34 -7.92
N ASP A 234 12.22 0.74 -8.49
CA ASP A 234 13.51 0.55 -7.81
C ASP A 234 14.34 1.84 -7.81
N GLY A 235 14.06 2.69 -6.82
CA GLY A 235 14.79 3.94 -6.58
C GLY A 235 16.11 3.78 -5.83
N GLU A 236 16.65 2.57 -5.56
CA GLU A 236 17.78 2.40 -4.61
C GLU A 236 19.19 2.63 -5.21
N LYS A 237 19.30 2.94 -6.52
CA LYS A 237 20.58 3.04 -7.25
C LYS A 237 20.80 4.45 -7.79
N LEU A 238 20.91 4.64 -9.11
CA LEU A 238 21.16 5.96 -9.70
C LEU A 238 20.03 6.93 -9.36
N GLY A 239 18.81 6.41 -9.18
CA GLY A 239 17.63 7.16 -8.76
C GLY A 239 17.54 7.57 -7.29
N ALA A 240 18.46 7.12 -6.41
CA ALA A 240 18.26 7.22 -4.96
C ALA A 240 18.44 8.61 -4.37
N ASP A 241 19.25 9.46 -5.00
CA ASP A 241 19.61 10.79 -4.53
C ASP A 241 19.60 11.77 -5.71
N LEU A 242 18.54 11.73 -6.52
CA LEU A 242 18.38 12.68 -7.62
C LEU A 242 17.81 14.01 -7.10
N PRO A 243 18.28 15.17 -7.63
CA PRO A 243 17.70 16.47 -7.29
C PRO A 243 16.23 16.60 -7.70
N ASP A 244 15.49 17.44 -6.96
CA ASP A 244 14.09 17.75 -7.22
C ASP A 244 13.89 18.31 -8.64
N GLY A 245 12.85 17.82 -9.32
CA GLY A 245 12.56 18.17 -10.72
C GLY A 245 13.37 17.39 -11.75
N VAL A 246 14.33 16.55 -11.34
CA VAL A 246 14.99 15.60 -12.24
C VAL A 246 14.18 14.32 -12.32
N ARG A 247 13.74 13.97 -13.52
CA ARG A 247 13.03 12.71 -13.79
C ARG A 247 13.98 11.68 -14.36
N PHE A 248 13.80 10.41 -14.01
CA PHE A 248 14.69 9.34 -14.47
C PHE A 248 13.92 8.18 -15.11
N ALA A 249 14.04 8.06 -16.43
CA ALA A 249 13.54 6.91 -17.17
C ALA A 249 14.61 5.82 -17.17
N HIS A 250 14.47 4.79 -16.32
CA HIS A 250 15.54 3.83 -16.11
C HIS A 250 15.08 2.39 -15.89
N LYS A 251 16.07 1.49 -15.85
CA LYS A 251 15.87 0.11 -15.41
C LYS A 251 17.06 -0.36 -14.59
N THR A 252 16.74 -0.96 -13.44
CA THR A 252 17.73 -1.57 -12.56
C THR A 252 17.94 -3.07 -12.81
N GLY A 253 19.04 -3.61 -12.28
CA GLY A 253 19.27 -5.05 -12.15
C GLY A 253 20.12 -5.39 -10.93
N SER A 254 19.69 -6.38 -10.15
CA SER A 254 20.38 -6.82 -8.93
C SER A 254 20.42 -8.34 -8.81
N VAL A 255 21.61 -8.88 -8.54
CA VAL A 255 21.87 -10.24 -8.04
C VAL A 255 23.00 -10.17 -7.03
N ASN A 256 23.18 -11.14 -6.14
CA ASN A 256 24.14 -11.06 -5.01
C ASN A 256 25.47 -10.35 -5.32
N ALA A 257 26.14 -10.66 -6.43
CA ALA A 257 27.44 -10.09 -6.78
C ALA A 257 27.40 -8.86 -7.71
N SER A 258 26.22 -8.45 -8.19
CA SER A 258 26.09 -7.38 -9.20
C SER A 258 24.93 -6.43 -8.89
N ARG A 259 25.18 -5.13 -9.05
CA ARG A 259 24.16 -4.06 -9.03
C ARG A 259 24.34 -3.19 -10.26
N THR A 260 23.28 -3.00 -11.01
CA THR A 260 23.30 -2.34 -12.30
C THR A 260 22.12 -1.40 -12.42
N ASP A 261 22.31 -0.30 -13.13
CA ASP A 261 21.25 0.66 -13.41
C ASP A 261 21.61 1.47 -14.67
N ALA A 262 20.64 1.69 -15.54
CA ALA A 262 20.83 2.50 -16.73
C ALA A 262 19.53 3.18 -17.15
N GLY A 263 19.65 4.40 -17.65
CA GLY A 263 18.50 5.20 -18.05
C GLY A 263 18.84 6.58 -18.60
N ILE A 264 17.81 7.39 -18.83
CA ILE A 264 17.91 8.78 -19.25
C ILE A 264 17.37 9.67 -18.13
N LEU A 265 18.22 10.55 -17.62
CA LEU A 265 17.86 11.64 -16.73
C LEU A 265 17.32 12.79 -17.58
N PHE A 266 16.22 13.39 -17.15
CA PHE A 266 15.62 14.58 -17.73
C PHE A 266 15.61 15.67 -16.67
N GLY A 267 16.39 16.73 -16.90
CA GLY A 267 16.50 17.86 -15.99
C GLY A 267 16.68 19.18 -16.74
N PRO A 268 16.86 20.30 -16.03
CA PRO A 268 16.90 21.65 -16.61
C PRO A 268 18.07 21.87 -17.57
N GLY A 269 19.11 21.05 -17.50
CA GLY A 269 20.28 21.10 -18.39
C GLY A 269 20.10 20.36 -19.72
N GLY A 270 19.01 19.60 -19.89
CA GLY A 270 18.80 18.71 -21.03
C GLY A 270 18.86 17.21 -20.65
N PRO A 271 18.67 16.30 -21.60
CA PRO A 271 18.65 14.86 -21.33
C PRO A 271 20.06 14.24 -21.25
N VAL A 272 20.31 13.45 -20.21
CA VAL A 272 21.58 12.76 -19.95
C VAL A 272 21.36 11.24 -19.86
N ALA A 273 21.98 10.47 -20.76
CA ALA A 273 22.00 9.02 -20.67
C ALA A 273 23.13 8.54 -19.75
N ILE A 274 22.84 7.57 -18.91
CA ILE A 274 23.79 7.03 -17.94
C ILE A 274 23.62 5.52 -17.80
N CYS A 275 24.74 4.81 -17.65
CA CYS A 275 24.78 3.40 -17.29
C CYS A 275 25.89 3.16 -16.27
N VAL A 276 25.56 2.49 -15.17
CA VAL A 276 26.50 2.04 -14.14
C VAL A 276 26.33 0.55 -13.93
N LEU A 277 27.41 -0.19 -14.11
CA LEU A 277 27.48 -1.64 -13.92
C LEU A 277 28.49 -1.93 -12.82
N THR A 278 28.04 -2.50 -11.70
CA THR A 278 28.92 -2.99 -10.62
C THR A 278 28.81 -4.50 -10.52
N THR A 279 29.94 -5.19 -10.44
CA THR A 279 30.00 -6.65 -10.46
C THR A 279 31.15 -7.13 -9.58
N ASN A 280 31.17 -8.43 -9.26
CA ASN A 280 32.14 -9.00 -8.31
C ASN A 280 32.21 -8.23 -6.99
N ASN A 281 31.09 -7.62 -6.58
CA ASN A 281 31.02 -6.78 -5.40
C ASN A 281 31.40 -7.58 -4.15
N ALA A 282 32.32 -7.03 -3.35
CA ALA A 282 32.70 -7.61 -2.06
C ALA A 282 31.49 -7.62 -1.10
N ASP A 283 30.71 -6.54 -1.09
CA ASP A 283 29.44 -6.47 -0.37
C ASP A 283 28.29 -7.06 -1.20
N LYS A 284 27.94 -8.31 -0.86
CA LYS A 284 26.87 -9.08 -1.51
C LYS A 284 25.53 -9.03 -0.77
N SER A 285 25.44 -8.24 0.29
CA SER A 285 24.26 -8.19 1.15
C SER A 285 23.09 -7.45 0.49
N TRP A 286 21.86 -7.85 0.85
CA TRP A 286 20.61 -7.20 0.44
C TRP A 286 20.07 -6.26 1.52
N LYS A 287 20.97 -5.66 2.31
CA LYS A 287 20.62 -4.71 3.36
C LYS A 287 20.76 -3.28 2.84
N GLU A 288 20.07 -2.37 3.50
CA GLU A 288 20.25 -0.94 3.31
C GLU A 288 21.72 -0.54 3.50
N GLY A 289 22.22 0.37 2.66
CA GLY A 289 23.61 0.79 2.69
C GLY A 289 24.60 -0.19 2.04
N ASN A 290 24.14 -1.14 1.21
CA ASN A 290 25.02 -1.90 0.33
C ASN A 290 26.01 -0.97 -0.41
N GLU A 291 27.29 -1.35 -0.44
CA GLU A 291 28.36 -0.52 -1.00
C GLU A 291 28.10 -0.11 -2.46
N ALA A 292 27.62 -1.04 -3.29
CA ALA A 292 27.36 -0.80 -4.71
C ALA A 292 26.11 0.06 -4.94
N HIS A 293 25.04 -0.10 -4.12
CA HIS A 293 23.89 0.81 -4.18
C HIS A 293 24.31 2.25 -3.87
N ARG A 294 25.11 2.44 -2.81
CA ARG A 294 25.65 3.76 -2.44
C ARG A 294 26.55 4.34 -3.51
N LEU A 295 27.37 3.51 -4.17
CA LEU A 295 28.18 3.96 -5.29
C LEU A 295 27.28 4.48 -6.43
N CYS A 296 26.30 3.69 -6.86
CA CYS A 296 25.36 4.11 -7.92
C CYS A 296 24.64 5.41 -7.55
N ALA A 297 24.14 5.54 -6.32
CA ALA A 297 23.48 6.75 -5.83
C ALA A 297 24.39 7.98 -5.92
N LYS A 298 25.63 7.88 -5.43
CA LYS A 298 26.62 8.96 -5.50
C LYS A 298 26.96 9.34 -6.94
N ILE A 299 27.11 8.37 -7.83
CA ILE A 299 27.36 8.62 -9.26
C ILE A 299 26.17 9.39 -9.85
N GLY A 300 24.93 8.93 -9.61
CA GLY A 300 23.72 9.59 -10.09
C GLY A 300 23.65 11.04 -9.61
N ARG A 301 23.92 11.27 -8.32
CA ARG A 301 23.94 12.60 -7.72
C ARG A 301 24.99 13.51 -8.36
N LEU A 302 26.24 13.06 -8.49
CA LEU A 302 27.32 13.85 -9.08
C LEU A 302 27.07 14.20 -10.54
N VAL A 303 26.50 13.26 -11.29
CA VAL A 303 26.09 13.48 -12.68
C VAL A 303 25.01 14.57 -12.75
N CYS A 304 24.01 14.53 -11.87
CA CYS A 304 23.02 15.59 -11.79
C CYS A 304 23.59 16.91 -11.30
N ASP A 305 24.47 16.94 -10.31
CA ASP A 305 25.07 18.20 -9.83
C ASP A 305 25.93 18.86 -10.93
N HIS A 306 26.57 18.06 -11.79
CA HIS A 306 27.36 18.53 -12.92
C HIS A 306 26.50 19.06 -14.07
N PHE A 307 25.49 18.32 -14.51
CA PHE A 307 24.65 18.70 -15.66
C PHE A 307 23.45 19.59 -15.29
N TYR A 308 22.99 19.53 -14.04
CA TYR A 308 21.84 20.26 -13.49
C TYR A 308 22.22 21.05 -12.22
N PRO A 309 23.27 21.89 -12.24
CA PRO A 309 23.71 22.59 -11.05
C PRO A 309 22.57 23.44 -10.47
N LYS A 310 22.16 23.14 -9.22
CA LYS A 310 21.23 23.98 -8.47
C LYS A 310 21.84 25.39 -8.37
N SER A 311 21.05 26.44 -8.63
CA SER A 311 21.35 27.74 -8.02
C SER A 311 21.47 27.49 -6.51
N THR A 312 22.63 27.76 -5.93
CA THR A 312 23.07 27.32 -4.60
C THR A 312 22.00 27.39 -3.51
N ARG A 313 21.56 26.23 -3.00
CA ARG A 313 20.91 26.07 -1.68
C ARG A 313 20.86 24.57 -1.32
N GLY A 314 21.77 24.12 -0.45
CA GLY A 314 21.91 22.69 -0.15
C GLY A 314 22.91 22.38 0.95
N ALA A 315 22.69 22.93 2.13
CA ALA A 315 23.15 22.40 3.41
C ALA A 315 22.22 22.99 4.46
N MET A 316 21.87 22.22 5.50
CA MET A 316 21.01 22.54 6.66
C MET A 316 19.65 21.82 6.61
N THR A 317 19.55 20.65 7.25
CA THR A 317 18.27 20.23 7.87
C THR A 317 18.46 19.51 9.20
N ALA A 318 19.61 18.88 9.45
CA ALA A 318 19.92 18.39 10.80
C ALA A 318 20.20 19.54 11.80
N ASP A 319 20.71 20.68 11.30
CA ASP A 319 20.97 21.90 12.09
C ASP A 319 20.13 23.11 11.64
N ALA A 320 19.15 22.92 10.74
CA ALA A 320 18.33 24.03 10.25
C ALA A 320 17.43 24.55 11.37
N SER A 321 17.69 25.78 11.81
CA SER A 321 16.75 26.51 12.67
C SER A 321 15.68 27.13 11.79
N LEU A 322 14.44 26.62 11.84
CA LEU A 322 13.30 27.26 11.19
C LEU A 322 12.45 28.00 12.23
N GLN A 323 12.05 29.21 11.90
CA GLN A 323 11.21 30.05 12.74
C GLN A 323 10.27 30.88 11.86
N ASN A 324 9.35 31.59 12.50
CA ASN A 324 8.43 32.49 11.82
C ASN A 324 9.18 33.45 10.86
N GLY A 325 8.79 33.44 9.59
CA GLY A 325 9.44 34.13 8.47
C GLY A 325 10.38 33.27 7.61
N SER A 326 10.61 32.00 7.95
CA SER A 326 11.38 31.06 7.09
C SER A 326 10.53 30.59 5.90
N ASN A 327 11.13 30.28 4.75
CA ASN A 327 10.36 29.77 3.59
C ASN A 327 11.13 28.77 2.71
N GLY A 328 10.38 28.07 1.84
CA GLY A 328 10.86 27.11 0.87
C GLY A 328 10.49 25.66 1.19
N GLU A 329 11.00 24.75 0.37
CA GLU A 329 10.64 23.33 0.36
C GLU A 329 10.78 22.62 1.71
N LEU A 330 11.77 22.98 2.53
CA LEU A 330 11.91 22.41 3.87
C LEU A 330 10.74 22.77 4.79
N VAL A 331 10.16 23.96 4.60
CA VAL A 331 8.95 24.38 5.30
C VAL A 331 7.73 23.64 4.74
N GLU A 332 7.62 23.43 3.43
CA GLU A 332 6.55 22.60 2.84
C GLU A 332 6.58 21.18 3.41
N MET A 333 7.77 20.60 3.45
CA MET A 333 8.02 19.28 4.03
C MET A 333 7.72 19.28 5.53
N LEU A 334 8.13 20.30 6.28
CA LEU A 334 7.77 20.46 7.70
C LEU A 334 6.24 20.52 7.86
N GLN A 335 5.54 21.36 7.10
CA GLN A 335 4.09 21.54 7.15
C GLN A 335 3.37 20.24 6.79
N ARG A 336 3.77 19.56 5.70
CA ARG A 336 3.23 18.26 5.27
C ARG A 336 3.46 17.18 6.32
N THR A 337 4.64 17.19 6.94
CA THR A 337 5.01 16.21 7.98
C THR A 337 4.28 16.47 9.29
N LEU A 338 4.18 17.73 9.73
CA LEU A 338 3.39 18.10 10.91
C LEU A 338 1.92 17.76 10.69
N ASN A 339 1.37 18.06 9.51
CA ASN A 339 0.01 17.66 9.14
C ASN A 339 -0.23 16.17 9.21
N ALA A 340 0.75 15.37 8.79
CA ALA A 340 0.60 13.92 8.80
C ALA A 340 0.87 13.28 10.17
N ARG A 341 1.71 13.89 11.01
CA ARG A 341 2.24 13.25 12.22
C ARG A 341 1.70 13.78 13.54
N MET A 342 1.15 14.98 13.56
CA MET A 342 0.44 15.48 14.73
C MET A 342 -1.00 14.97 14.74
N SER A 343 -1.52 14.67 15.93
CA SER A 343 -2.92 14.27 16.12
C SER A 343 -3.54 15.03 17.30
N PRO A 344 -4.58 15.86 17.06
CA PRO A 344 -5.15 16.15 15.75
C PRO A 344 -4.15 16.89 14.84
N SER A 345 -4.26 16.64 13.54
CA SER A 345 -3.42 17.32 12.53
C SER A 345 -3.63 18.83 12.58
N PRO A 346 -2.57 19.66 12.49
CA PRO A 346 -2.69 21.11 12.49
C PRO A 346 -3.31 21.68 11.21
N GLN A 347 -3.52 20.88 10.16
CA GLN A 347 -4.12 21.28 8.86
C GLN A 347 -3.47 22.53 8.24
N LEU A 348 -2.15 22.63 8.33
CA LEU A 348 -1.34 23.67 7.71
C LEU A 348 -1.50 23.64 6.19
N SER A 349 -1.54 24.80 5.54
CA SER A 349 -1.33 24.85 4.09
C SER A 349 0.13 24.46 3.82
N VAL A 350 0.35 23.60 2.81
CA VAL A 350 1.71 23.19 2.39
C VAL A 350 2.15 24.17 1.31
N ASP A 351 2.49 25.38 1.75
CA ASP A 351 2.80 26.54 0.92
C ASP A 351 4.27 26.96 1.00
N GLY A 352 5.01 26.36 1.93
CA GLY A 352 6.42 26.62 2.10
C GLY A 352 6.71 27.89 2.88
N ASP A 353 5.71 28.54 3.48
CA ASP A 353 5.90 29.74 4.28
C ASP A 353 5.69 29.45 5.78
N PHE A 354 6.75 29.63 6.57
CA PHE A 354 6.73 29.37 8.00
C PHE A 354 6.13 30.62 8.67
N GLY A 355 4.80 30.73 8.63
CA GLY A 355 4.07 31.83 9.26
C GLY A 355 3.61 31.51 10.69
N PRO A 356 2.76 32.38 11.28
CA PRO A 356 2.22 32.18 12.64
C PRO A 356 1.49 30.85 12.85
N ALA A 357 0.88 30.29 11.80
CA ALA A 357 0.20 28.99 11.87
C ALA A 357 1.19 27.82 11.99
N THR A 358 2.26 27.83 11.20
CA THR A 358 3.34 26.83 11.29
C THR A 358 4.09 26.96 12.61
N GLU A 359 4.34 28.20 13.08
CA GLU A 359 4.95 28.43 14.40
C GLU A 359 4.11 27.87 15.54
N LYS A 360 2.79 28.08 15.50
CA LYS A 360 1.86 27.53 16.48
C LYS A 360 1.92 26.00 16.50
N ALA A 361 1.88 25.34 15.33
CA ALA A 361 1.96 23.89 15.23
C ALA A 361 3.30 23.34 15.75
N VAL A 362 4.40 24.07 15.53
CA VAL A 362 5.71 23.72 16.07
C VAL A 362 5.73 23.81 17.59
N ARG A 363 5.16 24.87 18.19
CA ARG A 363 5.06 24.99 19.66
C ARG A 363 4.25 23.84 20.26
N GLU A 364 3.12 23.51 19.64
CA GLU A 364 2.26 22.41 20.08
C GLU A 364 2.98 21.05 19.98
N PHE A 365 3.76 20.83 18.92
CA PHE A 365 4.58 19.63 18.79
C PHE A 365 5.70 19.58 19.85
N GLN A 366 6.35 20.71 20.15
CA GLN A 366 7.36 20.79 21.21
C GLN A 366 6.77 20.43 22.57
N GLU A 367 5.63 21.04 22.92
CA GLU A 367 4.95 20.79 24.18
C GLU A 367 4.51 19.33 24.30
N ALA A 368 3.95 18.76 23.23
CA ALA A 368 3.54 17.36 23.19
C ALA A 368 4.71 16.35 23.29
N ARG A 369 5.93 16.79 22.96
CA ARG A 369 7.15 15.96 23.04
C ARG A 369 8.04 16.33 24.23
N SER A 370 7.54 17.16 25.15
CA SER A 370 8.28 17.68 26.31
C SER A 370 9.62 18.32 25.93
N LEU A 371 9.65 19.01 24.78
CA LEU A 371 10.77 19.84 24.36
C LEU A 371 10.56 21.29 24.82
N ASP A 372 11.62 22.09 24.81
CA ASP A 372 11.51 23.52 25.09
C ASP A 372 10.58 24.21 24.09
N VAL A 373 9.49 24.80 24.59
CA VAL A 373 8.41 25.39 23.77
C VAL A 373 8.81 26.78 23.27
N THR A 374 9.75 26.81 22.33
CA THR A 374 10.35 28.03 21.79
C THR A 374 9.67 28.53 20.51
N GLY A 375 8.91 27.67 19.82
CA GLY A 375 8.30 27.93 18.51
C GLY A 375 9.29 27.95 17.35
N VAL A 376 10.55 27.66 17.64
CA VAL A 376 11.62 27.53 16.69
C VAL A 376 11.94 26.05 16.54
N VAL A 377 11.92 25.57 15.31
CA VAL A 377 12.32 24.22 14.96
C VAL A 377 13.84 24.15 14.94
N GLN A 378 14.40 23.29 15.78
CA GLN A 378 15.86 23.10 15.91
C GLN A 378 16.20 21.61 15.89
N SER A 379 17.48 21.25 16.03
CA SER A 379 17.97 19.86 15.94
C SER A 379 17.10 18.87 16.75
N ASP A 380 16.77 19.20 17.99
CA ASP A 380 16.03 18.25 18.85
C ASP A 380 14.54 18.17 18.46
N PHE A 381 14.01 19.23 17.86
CA PHE A 381 12.70 19.20 17.23
C PHE A 381 12.70 18.27 16.02
N TRP A 382 13.67 18.40 15.12
CA TRP A 382 13.74 17.54 13.93
C TRP A 382 13.91 16.08 14.29
N LYS A 383 14.74 15.79 15.30
CA LYS A 383 14.88 14.44 15.85
C LYS A 383 13.56 13.91 16.39
N ALA A 384 12.81 14.74 17.11
CA ALA A 384 11.52 14.35 17.66
C ALA A 384 10.44 14.22 16.59
N LEU A 385 10.43 15.09 15.57
CA LEU A 385 9.49 15.09 14.45
C LEU A 385 9.72 13.90 13.52
N GLY A 386 10.98 13.49 13.37
CA GLY A 386 11.40 12.41 12.49
C GLY A 386 11.42 12.83 11.01
N PRO A 387 11.61 11.86 10.09
CA PRO A 387 11.86 12.11 8.66
C PRO A 387 10.74 12.88 7.95
N LEU A 388 11.01 13.75 6.98
CA LEU A 388 9.95 14.54 6.34
C LEU A 388 9.27 13.84 5.14
N LEU A 389 7.99 14.17 4.86
CA LEU A 389 7.16 13.55 3.81
C LEU A 389 7.24 14.28 2.44
N PRO A 390 7.31 13.55 1.30
CA PRO A 390 7.42 14.11 -0.07
C PRO A 390 6.07 14.44 -0.76
N PRO A 391 6.04 15.11 -1.96
CA PRO A 391 4.83 15.48 -2.71
C PRO A 391 4.29 14.37 -3.65
N GLU A 392 3.07 14.52 -4.20
CA GLU A 392 2.35 13.52 -5.04
C GLU A 392 2.27 13.95 -6.55
N GLU A 393 2.23 13.02 -7.53
CA GLU A 393 2.36 13.29 -9.00
C GLU A 393 1.04 13.18 -9.84
N ILE A 394 0.92 13.96 -10.95
CA ILE A 394 -0.27 14.04 -11.86
C ILE A 394 0.15 14.03 -13.36
N PRO A 395 -0.62 13.41 -14.30
CA PRO A 395 -0.26 13.26 -15.72
C PRO A 395 -0.29 14.54 -16.59
N ALA A 396 0.31 14.44 -17.79
CA ALA A 396 0.63 15.55 -18.70
C ALA A 396 -0.61 16.20 -19.37
N PRO A 397 -0.71 17.55 -19.41
CA PRO A 397 -1.92 18.26 -19.84
C PRO A 397 -2.32 18.07 -21.31
N GLU A 398 -1.37 17.86 -22.21
CA GLU A 398 -1.67 17.78 -23.66
C GLU A 398 -2.48 16.52 -24.01
N ILE A 399 -2.26 15.43 -23.26
CA ILE A 399 -2.98 14.16 -23.41
C ILE A 399 -4.42 14.35 -22.94
N VAL A 400 -4.60 14.95 -21.76
CA VAL A 400 -5.92 15.21 -21.18
C VAL A 400 -6.76 16.13 -22.08
N ASN A 401 -6.14 17.14 -22.69
CA ASN A 401 -6.85 18.16 -23.45
C ASN A 401 -7.27 17.72 -24.87
N SER A 402 -6.71 16.62 -25.40
CA SER A 402 -7.00 16.14 -26.76
C SER A 402 -8.13 15.10 -26.83
N GLU A 403 -8.58 14.60 -25.69
CA GLU A 403 -9.57 13.54 -25.59
C GLU A 403 -10.99 14.11 -25.57
N VAL A 404 -11.78 13.85 -26.63
CA VAL A 404 -13.21 14.16 -26.64
C VAL A 404 -13.97 12.88 -26.31
N LEU A 405 -14.28 12.70 -25.03
CA LEU A 405 -15.04 11.56 -24.55
C LEU A 405 -16.50 11.64 -25.04
N PRO A 406 -17.10 10.52 -25.48
CA PRO A 406 -18.51 10.51 -25.82
C PRO A 406 -19.33 10.92 -24.59
N LEU A 407 -20.20 11.91 -24.76
CA LEU A 407 -21.14 12.29 -23.69
C LEU A 407 -21.96 11.05 -23.34
N GLN A 408 -21.93 10.68 -22.06
CA GLN A 408 -22.85 9.68 -21.54
C GLN A 408 -24.29 10.14 -21.81
N SER A 409 -25.22 9.19 -21.93
CA SER A 409 -26.64 9.53 -21.97
C SER A 409 -26.97 10.46 -20.81
N MET A 410 -27.81 11.47 -21.04
CA MET A 410 -28.23 12.36 -19.96
C MET A 410 -28.73 11.50 -18.79
N GLU A 411 -28.15 11.70 -17.62
CA GLU A 411 -28.60 11.07 -16.40
C GLU A 411 -30.08 11.42 -16.21
N ASP A 412 -30.90 10.41 -15.92
CA ASP A 412 -32.27 10.67 -15.49
C ASP A 412 -32.20 11.42 -14.16
N LEU A 413 -32.59 12.70 -14.18
CA LEU A 413 -32.55 13.58 -13.01
C LEU A 413 -33.42 13.06 -11.85
N ASN A 414 -34.33 12.12 -12.12
CA ASN A 414 -35.16 11.50 -11.09
C ASN A 414 -34.59 10.17 -10.57
N ALA A 415 -33.59 9.59 -11.24
CA ALA A 415 -32.96 8.36 -10.78
C ALA A 415 -32.21 8.57 -9.46
N ALA A 416 -32.04 7.48 -8.71
CA ALA A 416 -31.23 7.52 -7.49
C ALA A 416 -29.80 7.95 -7.83
N PRO A 417 -29.14 8.75 -6.96
CA PRO A 417 -27.79 9.21 -7.20
C PRO A 417 -26.80 8.04 -7.26
N ALA A 418 -25.74 8.20 -8.05
CA ALA A 418 -24.61 7.28 -8.00
C ALA A 418 -24.00 7.29 -6.58
N VAL A 419 -23.83 6.10 -6.01
CA VAL A 419 -23.30 5.88 -4.67
C VAL A 419 -22.18 4.85 -4.71
N THR A 420 -21.29 4.89 -3.72
CA THR A 420 -20.16 3.97 -3.62
C THR A 420 -20.47 2.69 -2.83
N CYS A 421 -21.60 2.63 -2.12
CA CYS A 421 -22.04 1.46 -1.38
C CYS A 421 -22.53 0.32 -2.29
N ARG A 422 -22.29 -0.92 -1.87
CA ARG A 422 -22.71 -2.13 -2.60
C ARG A 422 -24.22 -2.38 -2.53
N ALA A 423 -24.83 -2.06 -1.39
CA ALA A 423 -26.27 -2.20 -1.18
C ALA A 423 -26.81 -1.08 -0.29
N TRP A 424 -28.05 -0.67 -0.53
CA TRP A 424 -28.76 0.27 0.33
C TRP A 424 -30.27 0.09 0.29
N THR A 425 -30.95 0.56 1.33
CA THR A 425 -32.41 0.66 1.38
C THR A 425 -32.85 1.89 2.17
N ILE A 426 -33.99 2.47 1.79
CA ILE A 426 -34.65 3.60 2.45
C ILE A 426 -36.06 3.16 2.82
N MET A 427 -36.39 3.33 4.10
CA MET A 427 -37.66 2.95 4.69
C MET A 427 -38.30 4.16 5.35
N ASP A 428 -39.62 4.29 5.21
CA ASP A 428 -40.39 5.24 6.00
C ASP A 428 -40.52 4.73 7.44
N LEU A 429 -39.99 5.48 8.41
CA LEU A 429 -39.89 5.02 9.79
C LEU A 429 -41.24 5.05 10.54
N GLN A 430 -42.27 5.69 9.97
CA GLN A 430 -43.60 5.72 10.57
C GLN A 430 -44.43 4.50 10.18
N SER A 431 -44.39 4.10 8.91
CA SER A 431 -45.17 2.97 8.36
C SER A 431 -44.41 1.66 8.34
N GLY A 432 -43.07 1.70 8.30
CA GLY A 432 -42.22 0.54 8.04
C GLY A 432 -42.15 0.13 6.57
N GLU A 433 -42.70 0.93 5.65
CA GLU A 433 -42.68 0.66 4.22
C GLU A 433 -41.30 0.96 3.62
N THR A 434 -40.74 0.01 2.86
CA THR A 434 -39.55 0.25 2.04
C THR A 434 -39.93 1.09 0.83
N LEU A 435 -39.35 2.29 0.73
CA LEU A 435 -39.64 3.24 -0.34
C LEU A 435 -38.77 3.00 -1.58
N TRP A 436 -37.46 2.84 -1.35
CA TRP A 436 -36.47 2.67 -2.42
C TRP A 436 -35.30 1.83 -1.94
N SER A 437 -34.69 1.09 -2.85
CA SER A 437 -33.54 0.27 -2.51
C SER A 437 -32.69 -0.12 -3.73
N GLN A 438 -31.46 -0.56 -3.48
CA GLN A 438 -30.57 -1.13 -4.48
C GLN A 438 -29.81 -2.30 -3.86
N SER A 439 -29.86 -3.47 -4.52
CA SER A 439 -29.21 -4.71 -4.05
C SER A 439 -29.52 -5.05 -2.59
N ALA A 440 -30.72 -4.71 -2.12
CA ALA A 440 -31.02 -4.65 -0.69
C ALA A 440 -30.96 -6.02 0.00
N ASP A 441 -31.24 -7.09 -0.75
CA ASP A 441 -31.24 -8.48 -0.28
C ASP A 441 -29.89 -9.18 -0.48
N GLN A 442 -28.86 -8.45 -0.89
CA GLN A 442 -27.51 -9.01 -1.06
C GLN A 442 -26.87 -9.31 0.31
N HIS A 443 -26.39 -10.54 0.49
CA HIS A 443 -25.60 -10.93 1.66
C HIS A 443 -24.27 -10.20 1.69
N LEU A 444 -24.05 -9.42 2.75
CA LEU A 444 -22.83 -8.66 2.97
C LEU A 444 -22.40 -8.77 4.43
N ASP A 445 -21.09 -8.65 4.69
CA ASP A 445 -20.60 -8.41 6.05
C ASP A 445 -21.12 -7.03 6.51
N MET A 446 -21.68 -6.99 7.72
CA MET A 446 -22.34 -5.80 8.27
C MET A 446 -21.48 -5.03 9.28
N ALA A 447 -20.31 -5.58 9.64
CA ALA A 447 -19.41 -5.01 10.62
C ALA A 447 -20.15 -4.65 11.93
N SER A 448 -19.77 -3.55 12.61
CA SER A 448 -20.39 -3.15 13.88
C SER A 448 -21.87 -2.75 13.84
N THR A 449 -22.54 -2.72 12.68
CA THR A 449 -24.01 -2.60 12.69
C THR A 449 -24.67 -3.83 13.33
N THR A 450 -23.94 -4.94 13.48
CA THR A 450 -24.27 -6.06 14.37
C THR A 450 -24.70 -5.63 15.78
N LYS A 451 -24.08 -4.58 16.32
CA LYS A 451 -24.36 -4.10 17.68
C LYS A 451 -25.76 -3.53 17.85
N ILE A 452 -26.47 -3.24 16.75
CA ILE A 452 -27.89 -2.89 16.79
C ILE A 452 -28.68 -4.06 17.40
N MET A 453 -28.40 -5.30 16.99
CA MET A 453 -29.06 -6.49 17.55
C MET A 453 -28.66 -6.71 19.01
N THR A 454 -27.38 -6.55 19.32
CA THR A 454 -26.89 -6.67 20.71
C THR A 454 -27.56 -5.68 21.64
N ALA A 455 -27.61 -4.40 21.27
CA ALA A 455 -28.29 -3.37 22.04
C ALA A 455 -29.80 -3.63 22.11
N TRP A 456 -30.41 -4.04 21.00
CA TRP A 456 -31.84 -4.32 20.93
C TRP A 456 -32.26 -5.43 21.91
N LEU A 457 -31.51 -6.53 22.00
CA LEU A 457 -31.81 -7.60 22.96
C LEU A 457 -31.84 -7.09 24.41
N ILE A 458 -30.87 -6.26 24.79
CA ILE A 458 -30.80 -5.69 26.16
C ILE A 458 -31.92 -4.69 26.40
N VAL A 459 -32.20 -3.80 25.45
CA VAL A 459 -33.29 -2.81 25.56
C VAL A 459 -34.65 -3.49 25.63
N LYS A 460 -34.87 -4.51 24.80
CA LYS A 460 -36.08 -5.34 24.83
C LYS A 460 -36.24 -6.05 26.18
N PHE A 461 -35.16 -6.55 26.77
CA PHE A 461 -35.17 -7.14 28.11
C PHE A 461 -35.48 -6.07 29.19
N ALA A 462 -34.86 -4.90 29.10
CA ALA A 462 -35.10 -3.78 30.03
C ALA A 462 -36.53 -3.22 29.96
N SER A 463 -37.22 -3.41 28.82
CA SER A 463 -38.61 -2.99 28.67
C SER A 463 -39.57 -3.75 29.60
N SER A 464 -39.25 -5.00 29.95
CA SER A 464 -40.01 -5.80 30.91
C SER A 464 -39.41 -5.81 32.32
N GLN A 465 -38.10 -5.59 32.44
CA GLN A 465 -37.37 -5.55 33.71
C GLN A 465 -36.44 -4.33 33.76
N PRO A 466 -36.96 -3.11 34.01
CA PRO A 466 -36.15 -1.88 33.95
C PRO A 466 -34.96 -1.86 34.92
N GLU A 467 -35.03 -2.60 36.02
CA GLU A 467 -34.00 -2.75 37.03
C GLU A 467 -32.69 -3.34 36.49
N ILE A 468 -32.72 -4.08 35.37
CA ILE A 468 -31.50 -4.63 34.78
C ILE A 468 -30.50 -3.55 34.38
N LEU A 469 -30.99 -2.33 34.11
CA LEU A 469 -30.14 -1.19 33.73
C LEU A 469 -29.24 -0.74 34.87
N ASP A 470 -29.63 -0.99 36.12
CA ASP A 470 -28.86 -0.61 37.31
C ASP A 470 -27.97 -1.76 37.82
N GLU A 471 -28.06 -2.95 37.21
CA GLU A 471 -27.16 -4.06 37.52
C GLU A 471 -25.71 -3.73 37.17
N VAL A 472 -24.81 -4.18 38.02
CA VAL A 472 -23.37 -4.03 37.82
C VAL A 472 -22.85 -5.16 36.93
N LEU A 473 -22.25 -4.77 35.82
CA LEU A 473 -21.49 -5.60 34.90
C LEU A 473 -20.00 -5.48 35.27
N ILE A 474 -19.31 -6.63 35.36
CA ILE A 474 -17.87 -6.71 35.64
C ILE A 474 -17.15 -7.18 34.38
N PHE A 475 -16.16 -6.42 33.93
CA PHE A 475 -15.40 -6.76 32.72
C PHE A 475 -14.54 -7.99 32.95
N SER A 476 -14.69 -8.97 32.07
CA SER A 476 -13.84 -10.16 32.04
C SER A 476 -12.54 -9.90 31.27
N ASP A 477 -11.59 -10.81 31.44
CA ASP A 477 -10.38 -10.88 30.62
C ASP A 477 -10.70 -11.09 29.13
N ARG A 478 -11.78 -11.82 28.81
CA ARG A 478 -12.24 -12.07 27.44
C ARG A 478 -12.73 -10.77 26.80
N ALA A 479 -13.52 -9.99 27.53
CA ALA A 479 -14.01 -8.68 27.09
C ALA A 479 -12.84 -7.72 26.84
N ASP A 480 -11.94 -7.51 27.80
CA ASP A 480 -10.78 -6.59 27.66
C ASP A 480 -9.85 -6.98 26.50
N LYS A 481 -9.62 -8.28 26.29
CA LYS A 481 -8.74 -8.78 25.21
C LYS A 481 -9.41 -8.86 23.83
N THR A 482 -10.67 -8.45 23.70
CA THR A 482 -11.38 -8.50 22.42
C THR A 482 -10.82 -7.43 21.47
N PRO A 483 -10.35 -7.81 20.26
CA PRO A 483 -9.73 -6.87 19.33
C PRO A 483 -10.74 -5.94 18.66
N GLY A 484 -10.25 -4.79 18.17
CA GLY A 484 -11.04 -3.81 17.41
C GLY A 484 -11.43 -2.57 18.23
N SER A 485 -12.54 -1.92 17.88
CA SER A 485 -13.05 -0.77 18.62
C SER A 485 -13.39 -1.15 20.05
N THR A 486 -13.09 -0.27 21.01
CA THR A 486 -13.17 -0.58 22.44
C THR A 486 -13.85 0.57 23.20
N SER A 487 -14.59 0.21 24.25
CA SER A 487 -15.07 1.12 25.29
C SER A 487 -13.98 1.51 26.29
N ALA A 488 -12.77 0.96 26.13
CA ALA A 488 -11.57 1.16 26.92
C ALA A 488 -11.72 0.75 28.39
N LEU A 489 -12.56 -0.24 28.67
CA LEU A 489 -12.66 -0.85 29.99
C LEU A 489 -11.67 -2.00 30.14
N LYS A 490 -11.28 -2.28 31.38
CA LYS A 490 -10.24 -3.25 31.76
C LYS A 490 -10.82 -4.37 32.59
N ALA A 491 -10.18 -5.54 32.52
CA ALA A 491 -10.58 -6.69 33.31
C ALA A 491 -10.69 -6.34 34.80
N GLY A 492 -11.81 -6.71 35.42
CA GLY A 492 -12.15 -6.41 36.80
C GLY A 492 -12.75 -5.02 37.05
N GLU A 493 -12.83 -4.16 36.04
CA GLU A 493 -13.58 -2.91 36.14
C GLU A 493 -15.10 -3.15 36.09
N LYS A 494 -15.84 -2.29 36.78
CA LYS A 494 -17.28 -2.40 36.98
C LYS A 494 -18.01 -1.20 36.43
N ILE A 495 -19.16 -1.46 35.81
CA ILE A 495 -20.05 -0.43 35.29
C ILE A 495 -21.49 -0.92 35.31
N THR A 496 -22.50 -0.05 35.31
CA THR A 496 -23.88 -0.53 35.20
C THR A 496 -24.26 -0.86 33.75
N VAL A 497 -25.28 -1.69 33.54
CA VAL A 497 -25.76 -2.03 32.19
C VAL A 497 -26.22 -0.80 31.41
N ARG A 498 -26.81 0.19 32.09
CA ARG A 498 -27.17 1.50 31.51
C ARG A 498 -25.97 2.17 30.85
N GLU A 499 -24.85 2.17 31.56
CA GLU A 499 -23.60 2.75 31.07
C GLU A 499 -22.97 1.86 29.99
N ALA A 500 -23.08 0.53 30.13
CA ALA A 500 -22.62 -0.42 29.13
C ALA A 500 -23.27 -0.20 27.76
N LEU A 501 -24.55 0.18 27.70
CA LEU A 501 -25.23 0.51 26.44
C LEU A 501 -24.62 1.74 25.75
N TYR A 502 -24.15 2.74 26.50
CA TYR A 502 -23.37 3.84 25.93
C TYR A 502 -22.01 3.37 25.42
N GLY A 503 -21.28 2.59 26.21
CA GLY A 503 -19.98 2.02 25.80
C GLY A 503 -20.07 1.07 24.60
N LEU A 504 -21.24 0.46 24.38
CA LEU A 504 -21.54 -0.36 23.22
C LEU A 504 -21.80 0.52 21.98
N MET A 505 -22.71 1.50 22.10
CA MET A 505 -23.28 2.19 20.94
C MET A 505 -22.44 3.38 20.47
N LEU A 506 -21.87 4.15 21.39
CA LEU A 506 -21.15 5.38 21.06
C LEU A 506 -19.76 5.06 20.45
N PRO A 507 -18.80 4.50 21.21
CA PRO A 507 -17.45 4.24 20.72
C PRO A 507 -17.39 2.92 19.93
N SER A 508 -18.51 2.22 19.78
CA SER A 508 -18.60 0.92 19.10
C SER A 508 -17.81 -0.20 19.83
N GLY A 509 -17.79 -0.22 21.16
CA GLY A 509 -16.96 -1.15 21.95
C GLY A 509 -17.27 -2.63 21.68
N ASN A 510 -16.29 -3.36 21.13
CA ASN A 510 -16.34 -4.81 20.94
C ASN A 510 -16.20 -5.55 22.27
N ASP A 511 -15.32 -5.04 23.12
CA ASP A 511 -15.17 -5.42 24.53
C ASP A 511 -16.52 -5.34 25.27
N MET A 512 -17.27 -4.26 25.08
CA MET A 512 -18.60 -4.08 25.68
C MET A 512 -19.64 -5.06 25.11
N SER A 513 -19.57 -5.38 23.82
CA SER A 513 -20.42 -6.43 23.24
C SER A 513 -20.19 -7.79 23.88
N ILE A 514 -18.93 -8.15 24.13
CA ILE A 514 -18.59 -9.41 24.80
C ILE A 514 -19.04 -9.37 26.26
N ALA A 515 -18.77 -8.29 26.98
CA ALA A 515 -19.17 -8.16 28.38
C ALA A 515 -20.70 -8.26 28.56
N LEU A 516 -21.49 -7.61 27.70
CA LEU A 516 -22.95 -7.72 27.70
C LEU A 516 -23.41 -9.14 27.33
N ALA A 517 -22.76 -9.77 26.36
CA ALA A 517 -23.06 -11.15 25.99
C ALA A 517 -22.76 -12.15 27.11
N GLU A 518 -21.67 -11.95 27.86
CA GLU A 518 -21.34 -12.75 29.05
C GLU A 518 -22.36 -12.53 30.18
N HIS A 519 -22.76 -11.28 30.41
CA HIS A 519 -23.68 -10.92 31.51
C HIS A 519 -25.12 -11.43 31.29
N PHE A 520 -25.60 -11.38 30.04
CA PHE A 520 -26.99 -11.71 29.70
C PHE A 520 -27.18 -13.08 29.04
N GLY A 521 -26.10 -13.69 28.55
CA GLY A 521 -26.16 -14.91 27.75
C GLY A 521 -26.94 -16.05 28.40
N SER A 522 -26.74 -16.28 29.71
CA SER A 522 -27.45 -17.33 30.45
C SER A 522 -28.95 -17.04 30.62
N ARG A 523 -29.35 -15.77 30.73
CA ARG A 523 -30.76 -15.35 30.89
C ARG A 523 -31.53 -15.35 29.58
N LEU A 524 -30.80 -15.24 28.47
CA LEU A 524 -31.33 -15.25 27.10
C LEU A 524 -31.21 -16.63 26.44
N ALA A 525 -30.67 -17.63 27.15
CA ALA A 525 -30.53 -18.98 26.65
C ALA A 525 -31.92 -19.60 26.36
N PRO A 526 -32.09 -20.34 25.25
CA PRO A 526 -33.35 -21.02 24.95
C PRO A 526 -33.63 -22.15 25.95
N GLU A 527 -34.90 -22.35 26.30
CA GLU A 527 -35.34 -23.36 27.29
C GLU A 527 -35.09 -24.82 26.84
N SER A 528 -34.98 -25.09 25.53
CA SER A 528 -34.77 -26.45 25.00
C SER A 528 -33.31 -26.69 24.61
N ALA A 529 -32.50 -27.07 25.58
CA ALA A 529 -31.11 -27.56 25.40
C ALA A 529 -31.04 -29.01 24.87
N ASP A 530 -32.15 -29.59 24.41
CA ASP A 530 -32.26 -31.01 24.03
C ASP A 530 -31.68 -31.36 22.65
N SER A 531 -30.99 -30.44 21.97
CA SER A 531 -30.49 -30.65 20.59
C SER A 531 -29.02 -30.27 20.37
N LEU A 532 -28.20 -30.26 21.43
CA LEU A 532 -26.77 -29.93 21.33
C LEU A 532 -25.87 -31.12 21.68
N GLU A 533 -24.86 -31.37 20.83
CA GLU A 533 -24.04 -32.59 20.81
C GLU A 533 -22.94 -32.67 21.90
N ASN A 534 -22.85 -31.73 22.86
CA ASN A 534 -21.85 -31.79 23.96
C ASN A 534 -22.18 -30.87 25.16
N GLU A 535 -22.20 -31.41 26.38
CA GLU A 535 -22.49 -30.66 27.64
C GLU A 535 -21.51 -29.50 27.93
N GLU A 536 -20.25 -29.59 27.51
CA GLU A 536 -19.26 -28.50 27.68
C GLU A 536 -19.55 -27.28 26.78
N GLN A 537 -20.18 -27.47 25.61
CA GLN A 537 -20.57 -26.39 24.70
C GLN A 537 -21.89 -25.70 25.09
N VAL A 538 -22.64 -26.28 26.04
CA VAL A 538 -23.93 -25.78 26.54
C VAL A 538 -23.76 -24.58 27.51
N SER A 539 -22.53 -24.28 27.96
CA SER A 539 -22.29 -23.30 29.05
C SER A 539 -21.64 -21.96 28.67
N ASP A 540 -21.21 -21.72 27.42
CA ASP A 540 -20.60 -20.42 27.07
C ASP A 540 -21.70 -19.34 26.96
N PRO A 541 -21.76 -18.35 27.89
CA PRO A 541 -22.79 -17.33 27.85
C PRO A 541 -22.75 -16.51 26.56
N VAL A 542 -21.58 -16.30 25.94
CA VAL A 542 -21.49 -15.57 24.67
C VAL A 542 -22.17 -16.34 23.55
N ARG A 543 -22.05 -17.66 23.52
CA ARG A 543 -22.74 -18.52 22.55
C ARG A 543 -24.25 -18.45 22.75
N ASN A 544 -24.73 -18.53 23.99
CA ASN A 544 -26.15 -18.42 24.30
C ASN A 544 -26.72 -17.06 23.87
N PHE A 545 -25.93 -15.99 24.04
CA PHE A 545 -26.30 -14.67 23.54
C PHE A 545 -26.40 -14.64 22.01
N VAL A 546 -25.45 -15.21 21.28
CA VAL A 546 -25.49 -15.30 19.81
C VAL A 546 -26.68 -16.14 19.32
N MET A 547 -27.05 -17.22 20.03
CA MET A 547 -28.27 -17.97 19.75
C MET A 547 -29.51 -17.09 19.92
N ALA A 548 -29.57 -16.29 20.98
CA ALA A 548 -30.66 -15.33 21.19
C ALA A 548 -30.72 -14.26 20.08
N MET A 549 -29.57 -13.80 19.57
CA MET A 549 -29.51 -12.89 18.42
C MET A 549 -30.15 -13.50 17.17
N ASN A 550 -29.86 -14.76 16.86
CA ASN A 550 -30.43 -15.45 15.69
C ASN A 550 -31.91 -15.82 15.89
N ASN A 551 -32.33 -16.16 17.11
CA ASN A 551 -33.73 -16.36 17.45
C ASN A 551 -34.53 -15.06 17.29
N GLU A 552 -33.97 -13.93 17.71
CA GLU A 552 -34.59 -12.63 17.51
C GLU A 552 -34.60 -12.23 16.03
N ALA A 553 -33.54 -12.51 15.27
CA ALA A 553 -33.53 -12.33 13.82
C ALA A 553 -34.69 -13.10 13.15
N SER A 554 -34.87 -14.37 13.52
CA SER A 554 -35.98 -15.19 13.04
C SER A 554 -37.36 -14.62 13.44
N ARG A 555 -37.50 -14.15 14.69
CA ARG A 555 -38.73 -13.51 15.18
C ARG A 555 -39.07 -12.23 14.42
N LEU A 556 -38.05 -11.48 14.01
CA LEU A 556 -38.16 -10.25 13.22
C LEU A 556 -38.25 -10.51 11.72
N GLN A 557 -38.26 -11.79 11.29
CA GLN A 557 -38.30 -12.21 9.88
C GLN A 557 -37.06 -11.75 9.08
N MET A 558 -35.91 -11.59 9.74
CA MET A 558 -34.63 -11.31 9.10
C MET A 558 -34.05 -12.62 8.53
N THR A 559 -34.67 -13.17 7.48
CA THR A 559 -34.38 -14.52 6.98
C THR A 559 -33.02 -14.63 6.29
N GLU A 560 -32.41 -13.51 5.93
CA GLU A 560 -31.14 -13.43 5.20
C GLU A 560 -29.99 -12.92 6.10
N THR A 561 -30.14 -13.09 7.42
CA THR A 561 -29.17 -12.66 8.43
C THR A 561 -28.73 -13.80 9.33
N HIS A 562 -27.42 -13.88 9.57
CA HIS A 562 -26.84 -14.82 10.53
C HIS A 562 -25.75 -14.17 11.39
N PHE A 563 -25.92 -14.25 12.70
CA PHE A 563 -24.99 -13.72 13.69
C PHE A 563 -24.06 -14.81 14.21
N MET A 564 -22.74 -14.55 14.19
CA MET A 564 -21.72 -15.45 14.74
C MET A 564 -21.01 -14.86 15.96
N ASN A 565 -21.16 -13.57 16.19
CA ASN A 565 -20.60 -12.85 17.31
C ASN A 565 -21.43 -11.57 17.59
N PRO A 566 -21.34 -10.99 18.80
CA PRO A 566 -22.13 -9.82 19.17
C PRO A 566 -21.51 -8.48 18.74
N HIS A 567 -20.27 -8.46 18.24
CA HIS A 567 -19.55 -7.20 17.97
C HIS A 567 -19.47 -6.84 16.49
N GLY A 568 -19.56 -7.80 15.57
CA GLY A 568 -19.43 -7.56 14.13
C GLY A 568 -18.03 -7.68 13.57
N LEU A 569 -17.12 -8.46 14.18
CA LEU A 569 -15.86 -8.79 13.51
C LEU A 569 -16.14 -9.87 12.47
N THR A 570 -15.38 -9.85 11.39
CA THR A 570 -15.52 -10.81 10.30
C THR A 570 -15.40 -12.23 10.82
N SER A 571 -16.42 -13.04 10.53
CA SER A 571 -16.43 -14.49 10.79
C SER A 571 -17.06 -15.18 9.60
N LYS A 572 -16.68 -16.44 9.39
CA LYS A 572 -17.41 -17.31 8.47
C LYS A 572 -18.88 -17.36 8.92
N ASP A 573 -19.79 -17.26 7.96
CA ASP A 573 -21.24 -17.26 8.17
C ASP A 573 -21.77 -16.08 8.99
N HIS A 574 -21.03 -14.97 9.12
CA HIS A 574 -21.54 -13.72 9.71
C HIS A 574 -21.92 -12.73 8.61
N TYR A 575 -23.22 -12.61 8.33
CA TYR A 575 -23.72 -11.77 7.24
C TYR A 575 -25.12 -11.23 7.55
N SER A 576 -25.52 -10.22 6.79
CA SER A 576 -26.87 -9.66 6.79
C SER A 576 -27.15 -9.00 5.44
N THR A 577 -28.33 -8.41 5.29
CA THR A 577 -28.77 -7.65 4.13
C THR A 577 -29.16 -6.22 4.54
N ALA A 578 -29.24 -5.30 3.57
CA ALA A 578 -29.71 -3.95 3.88
C ALA A 578 -31.19 -3.99 4.32
N SER A 579 -32.00 -4.87 3.71
CA SER A 579 -33.40 -5.11 4.06
C SER A 579 -33.57 -5.58 5.52
N ASP A 580 -32.82 -6.61 5.93
CA ASP A 580 -32.93 -7.18 7.28
C ASP A 580 -32.46 -6.18 8.36
N LEU A 581 -31.36 -5.47 8.11
CA LEU A 581 -30.90 -4.42 9.03
C LEU A 581 -31.91 -3.27 9.13
N ALA A 582 -32.66 -2.98 8.05
CA ALA A 582 -33.73 -2.00 8.11
C ALA A 582 -34.89 -2.50 9.00
N LEU A 583 -35.31 -3.77 8.90
CA LEU A 583 -36.33 -4.36 9.78
C LEU A 583 -35.92 -4.31 11.26
N LEU A 584 -34.69 -4.71 11.56
CA LEU A 584 -34.13 -4.65 12.91
C LEU A 584 -34.13 -3.22 13.44
N SER A 585 -33.62 -2.28 12.65
CA SER A 585 -33.46 -0.89 13.06
C SER A 585 -34.81 -0.19 13.18
N TYR A 586 -35.75 -0.45 12.28
CA TYR A 586 -37.13 0.01 12.37
C TYR A 586 -37.77 -0.43 13.68
N THR A 587 -37.66 -1.72 14.00
CA THR A 587 -38.22 -2.28 15.24
C THR A 587 -37.58 -1.65 16.48
N ALA A 588 -36.25 -1.59 16.52
CA ALA A 588 -35.52 -1.04 17.66
C ALA A 588 -35.80 0.46 17.85
N LEU A 589 -35.96 1.22 16.77
CA LEU A 589 -36.25 2.65 16.80
C LEU A 589 -37.67 2.99 17.26
N GLN A 590 -38.58 2.02 17.40
CA GLN A 590 -39.88 2.25 18.05
C GLN A 590 -39.73 2.40 19.57
N ASP A 591 -38.65 1.90 20.15
CA ASP A 591 -38.40 1.99 21.58
C ASP A 591 -37.70 3.32 21.96
N PRO A 592 -38.27 4.14 22.86
CA PRO A 592 -37.68 5.42 23.25
C PRO A 592 -36.32 5.31 23.92
N LEU A 593 -36.06 4.23 24.67
CA LEU A 593 -34.78 4.00 25.32
C LEU A 593 -33.70 3.68 24.28
N PHE A 594 -34.00 2.85 23.28
CA PHE A 594 -33.08 2.61 22.17
C PHE A 594 -32.77 3.90 21.42
N ARG A 595 -33.81 4.69 21.07
CA ARG A 595 -33.64 6.00 20.42
C ARG A 595 -32.73 6.93 21.22
N HIS A 596 -32.86 6.93 22.55
CA HIS A 596 -32.03 7.74 23.43
C HIS A 596 -30.54 7.39 23.28
N TYR A 597 -30.17 6.11 23.34
CA TYR A 597 -28.76 5.70 23.20
C TYR A 597 -28.19 6.04 21.82
N VAL A 598 -28.93 5.78 20.74
CA VAL A 598 -28.39 5.95 19.37
C VAL A 598 -28.37 7.39 18.87
N THR A 599 -29.11 8.29 19.54
CA THR A 599 -29.05 9.74 19.27
C THR A 599 -28.11 10.48 20.21
N THR A 600 -27.59 9.81 21.25
CA THR A 600 -26.62 10.40 22.16
C THR A 600 -25.28 10.59 21.46
N ARG A 601 -24.76 11.83 21.50
CA ARG A 601 -23.49 12.21 20.86
C ARG A 601 -22.27 11.91 21.72
N ARG A 602 -22.37 12.15 23.03
CA ARG A 602 -21.28 11.95 23.99
C ARG A 602 -21.88 11.56 25.33
N HIS A 603 -21.20 10.69 26.05
CA HIS A 603 -21.59 10.27 27.39
C HIS A 603 -20.35 10.01 28.24
N GLY A 604 -20.31 10.58 29.43
CA GLY A 604 -19.21 10.41 30.37
C GLY A 604 -19.69 9.73 31.65
N THR A 605 -18.87 8.85 32.20
CA THR A 605 -19.24 8.07 33.40
C THR A 605 -18.02 7.67 34.21
N ALA A 606 -18.24 7.32 35.47
CA ALA A 606 -17.21 6.86 36.38
C ALA A 606 -17.17 5.32 36.37
N VAL A 607 -15.97 4.76 36.26
CA VAL A 607 -15.68 3.33 36.24
C VAL A 607 -14.90 2.99 37.50
N GLU A 608 -15.34 1.95 38.22
CA GLU A 608 -14.66 1.44 39.42
C GLU A 608 -13.79 0.23 39.05
N GLY A 609 -12.49 0.29 39.37
CA GLY A 609 -11.56 -0.81 39.17
C GLY A 609 -11.53 -1.83 40.29
N ALA A 610 -10.97 -3.01 40.02
CA ALA A 610 -10.92 -4.13 40.97
C ALA A 610 -10.22 -3.79 42.30
N SER A 611 -9.26 -2.85 42.32
CA SER A 611 -8.58 -2.40 43.53
C SER A 611 -9.27 -1.20 44.22
N GLY A 612 -10.49 -0.85 43.81
CA GLY A 612 -11.27 0.26 44.36
C GLY A 612 -10.90 1.64 43.82
N TYR A 613 -10.06 1.75 42.79
CA TYR A 613 -9.84 3.04 42.13
C TYR A 613 -11.08 3.43 41.32
N VAL A 614 -11.30 4.73 41.15
CA VAL A 614 -12.36 5.26 40.28
C VAL A 614 -11.70 6.14 39.23
N ARG A 615 -12.05 5.92 37.96
CA ARG A 615 -11.62 6.78 36.84
C ARG A 615 -12.80 7.16 35.98
N ASN A 616 -12.71 8.32 35.32
CA ASN A 616 -13.73 8.74 34.37
C ASN A 616 -13.41 8.18 32.98
N VAL A 617 -14.45 7.75 32.27
CA VAL A 617 -14.42 7.46 30.84
C VAL A 617 -15.38 8.41 30.14
N LEU A 618 -15.01 8.77 28.92
CA LEU A 618 -15.85 9.56 28.02
C LEU A 618 -15.95 8.80 26.72
N TRP A 619 -17.19 8.55 26.29
CA TRP A 619 -17.49 7.94 25.03
C TRP A 619 -18.14 8.92 24.09
N GLU A 620 -17.80 8.80 22.81
CA GLU A 620 -18.30 9.66 21.76
C GLU A 620 -18.86 8.81 20.64
N ASN A 621 -19.96 9.28 20.05
CA ASN A 621 -20.64 8.54 19.00
C ASN A 621 -19.83 8.60 17.71
N THR A 622 -19.54 7.41 17.17
CA THR A 622 -18.84 7.26 15.89
C THR A 622 -19.63 7.75 14.68
N ASN A 623 -20.95 7.95 14.79
CA ASN A 623 -21.77 8.47 13.70
C ASN A 623 -21.71 10.01 13.61
N GLN A 624 -21.09 10.49 12.55
CA GLN A 624 -20.89 11.92 12.31
C GLN A 624 -22.17 12.65 11.88
N LEU A 625 -23.18 11.96 11.35
CA LEU A 625 -24.44 12.61 10.95
C LEU A 625 -25.17 13.21 12.14
N LEU A 626 -24.99 12.69 13.36
CA LEU A 626 -25.64 13.21 14.58
C LEU A 626 -25.30 14.67 14.90
N GLN A 627 -24.25 15.22 14.30
CA GLN A 627 -23.89 16.62 14.47
C GLN A 627 -24.70 17.56 13.58
N ILE A 628 -25.40 17.02 12.59
CA ILE A 628 -26.15 17.78 11.58
C ILE A 628 -27.64 17.74 11.95
N GLN A 629 -28.28 18.91 12.01
CA GLN A 629 -29.70 19.02 12.30
C GLN A 629 -30.52 18.21 11.29
N GLY A 630 -31.52 17.49 11.78
CA GLY A 630 -32.39 16.66 10.96
C GLY A 630 -31.83 15.27 10.66
N TYR A 631 -30.66 14.90 11.17
CA TYR A 631 -30.15 13.53 11.17
C TYR A 631 -30.16 12.93 12.58
N GLY A 632 -30.32 11.62 12.65
CA GLY A 632 -30.33 10.82 13.87
C GLY A 632 -29.76 9.44 13.60
N GLY A 633 -29.44 8.68 14.66
CA GLY A 633 -29.11 7.25 14.69
C GLY A 633 -28.32 6.66 13.51
N VAL A 634 -28.16 5.35 13.40
CA VAL A 634 -28.27 4.33 14.43
C VAL A 634 -26.87 3.81 14.74
N LYS A 635 -26.15 3.30 13.73
CA LYS A 635 -24.84 2.70 13.96
C LYS A 635 -23.96 2.66 12.72
N THR A 636 -22.69 2.97 12.91
CA THR A 636 -21.60 2.78 11.94
C THR A 636 -20.99 1.37 12.06
N GLY A 637 -20.47 0.84 10.97
CA GLY A 637 -19.64 -0.37 10.98
C GLY A 637 -18.52 -0.32 9.95
N THR A 638 -17.32 -0.80 10.29
CA THR A 638 -16.21 -0.92 9.34
C THR A 638 -15.42 -2.19 9.62
N THR A 639 -15.22 -3.00 8.59
CA THR A 639 -14.15 -4.01 8.53
C THR A 639 -13.60 -4.00 7.10
N GLU A 640 -12.42 -4.59 6.90
CA GLU A 640 -11.83 -4.72 5.57
C GLU A 640 -12.79 -5.41 4.58
N LYS A 641 -13.49 -6.45 5.02
CA LYS A 641 -14.43 -7.23 4.20
C LYS A 641 -15.80 -6.56 4.02
N ALA A 642 -16.31 -5.90 5.07
CA ALA A 642 -17.59 -5.21 5.01
C ALA A 642 -17.52 -3.93 4.17
N GLY A 643 -16.37 -3.25 4.17
CA GLY A 643 -16.28 -1.85 3.78
C GLY A 643 -16.90 -0.94 4.84
N ALA A 644 -17.32 0.26 4.43
CA ALA A 644 -17.92 1.24 5.32
C ALA A 644 -19.45 1.16 5.33
N CYS A 645 -20.04 0.72 6.44
CA CYS A 645 -21.49 0.56 6.62
C CYS A 645 -22.08 1.64 7.54
N LEU A 646 -23.31 2.05 7.30
CA LEU A 646 -24.05 2.96 8.17
C LEU A 646 -25.54 2.65 8.12
N VAL A 647 -26.14 2.49 9.29
CA VAL A 647 -27.58 2.64 9.48
C VAL A 647 -27.80 4.03 10.07
N SER A 648 -28.70 4.83 9.50
CA SER A 648 -29.03 6.16 10.01
C SER A 648 -30.48 6.54 9.83
N THR A 649 -30.91 7.63 10.47
CA THR A 649 -32.22 8.25 10.26
C THR A 649 -32.09 9.71 9.84
N SER A 650 -33.11 10.21 9.16
CA SER A 650 -33.28 11.63 8.86
C SER A 650 -34.73 12.04 9.08
N LYS A 651 -34.96 13.23 9.64
CA LYS A 651 -36.29 13.79 9.88
C LYS A 651 -36.42 15.15 9.20
N ARG A 652 -37.45 15.32 8.37
CA ARG A 652 -37.77 16.57 7.68
C ARG A 652 -39.27 16.68 7.45
N GLY A 653 -39.84 17.89 7.62
CA GLY A 653 -41.26 18.14 7.33
C GLY A 653 -42.24 17.22 8.07
N GLY A 654 -41.90 16.77 9.27
CA GLY A 654 -42.72 15.83 10.06
C GLY A 654 -42.58 14.35 9.67
N LYS A 655 -41.93 14.02 8.54
CA LYS A 655 -41.60 12.66 8.13
C LYS A 655 -40.23 12.24 8.64
N GLU A 656 -40.04 10.94 8.86
CA GLU A 656 -38.77 10.37 9.32
C GLU A 656 -38.42 9.14 8.48
N LEU A 657 -37.22 9.12 7.91
CA LEU A 657 -36.71 8.06 7.06
C LEU A 657 -35.57 7.32 7.75
N LEU A 658 -35.57 6.00 7.63
CA LEU A 658 -34.47 5.10 7.96
C LEU A 658 -33.69 4.77 6.69
N MET A 659 -32.38 4.73 6.78
CA MET A 659 -31.52 4.33 5.68
C MET A 659 -30.44 3.37 6.16
N VAL A 660 -30.21 2.34 5.36
CA VAL A 660 -29.08 1.43 5.52
C VAL A 660 -28.21 1.55 4.28
N VAL A 661 -26.91 1.75 4.46
CA VAL A 661 -25.89 1.64 3.42
C VAL A 661 -24.85 0.60 3.86
N LEU A 662 -24.55 -0.35 2.98
CA LEU A 662 -23.59 -1.43 3.22
C LEU A 662 -22.45 -1.39 2.21
N GLY A 663 -21.22 -1.35 2.73
CA GLY A 663 -19.99 -1.45 1.96
C GLY A 663 -19.70 -0.28 1.03
N SER A 664 -19.82 0.96 1.53
CA SER A 664 -19.24 2.14 0.88
C SER A 664 -17.72 2.00 0.74
N ALA A 665 -17.17 2.61 -0.32
CA ALA A 665 -15.75 2.46 -0.69
C ALA A 665 -14.76 2.98 0.37
N ALA A 666 -15.17 3.94 1.21
CA ALA A 666 -14.38 4.47 2.32
C ALA A 666 -15.27 4.98 3.46
N SER A 667 -14.67 5.21 4.63
CA SER A 667 -15.39 5.67 5.82
C SER A 667 -16.13 7.00 5.63
N ALA A 668 -15.54 7.96 4.91
CA ALA A 668 -16.20 9.22 4.57
C ALA A 668 -17.32 9.04 3.54
N SER A 669 -17.12 8.12 2.58
CA SER A 669 -18.07 7.86 1.49
C SER A 669 -19.42 7.37 2.01
N ARG A 670 -19.48 6.63 3.13
CA ARG A 670 -20.77 6.23 3.73
C ARG A 670 -21.67 7.44 4.05
N TYR A 671 -21.06 8.54 4.51
CA TYR A 671 -21.81 9.75 4.86
C TYR A 671 -22.17 10.58 3.63
N ALA A 672 -21.36 10.53 2.57
CA ALA A 672 -21.68 11.13 1.29
C ALA A 672 -22.85 10.38 0.62
N ASP A 673 -22.72 9.05 0.51
CA ASP A 673 -23.75 8.15 -0.02
C ASP A 673 -25.07 8.36 0.73
N SER A 674 -25.07 8.29 2.06
CA SER A 674 -26.29 8.49 2.85
C SER A 674 -26.91 9.87 2.64
N ARG A 675 -26.13 10.95 2.69
CA ARG A 675 -26.69 12.31 2.51
C ARG A 675 -27.24 12.52 1.10
N ASN A 676 -26.58 11.99 0.07
CA ASN A 676 -27.05 12.08 -1.32
C ASN A 676 -28.37 11.32 -1.49
N LEU A 677 -28.44 10.09 -1.00
CA LEU A 677 -29.66 9.29 -1.02
C LEU A 677 -30.79 9.96 -0.21
N TYR A 678 -30.50 10.58 0.93
CA TYR A 678 -31.52 11.28 1.72
C TYR A 678 -32.04 12.52 1.01
N ARG A 679 -31.14 13.32 0.42
CA ARG A 679 -31.55 14.50 -0.35
C ARG A 679 -32.43 14.12 -1.53
N TRP A 680 -32.03 13.08 -2.27
CA TRP A 680 -32.81 12.53 -3.36
C TRP A 680 -34.18 12.03 -2.85
N ALA A 681 -34.22 11.23 -1.80
CA ALA A 681 -35.48 10.74 -1.23
C ALA A 681 -36.41 11.87 -0.77
N TRP A 682 -35.88 12.92 -0.13
CA TRP A 682 -36.67 14.09 0.26
C TRP A 682 -37.22 14.87 -0.95
N GLN A 683 -36.46 14.95 -2.03
CA GLN A 683 -36.93 15.52 -3.30
C GLN A 683 -38.06 14.67 -3.90
N GLN A 684 -37.91 13.34 -3.93
CA GLN A 684 -38.96 12.43 -4.44
C GLN A 684 -40.25 12.53 -3.61
N LEU A 685 -40.13 12.74 -2.30
CA LEU A 685 -41.27 12.93 -1.40
C LEU A 685 -41.88 14.34 -1.45
N ASN A 686 -41.31 15.26 -2.25
CA ASN A 686 -41.68 16.68 -2.33
C ASN A 686 -41.75 17.36 -0.95
N VAL A 687 -40.79 17.07 -0.09
CA VAL A 687 -40.68 17.68 1.25
C VAL A 687 -39.60 18.78 1.21
N GLU A 688 -40.05 20.03 1.29
CA GLU A 688 -39.19 21.23 1.29
C GLU A 688 -38.30 21.40 2.53
#